data_AF-A0A8J5ZWV2-F1
#
_entry.id   AF-A0A8J5ZWV2-F1
#
_cell.length_a   1.000
_cell.length_b   1.000
_cell.length_c   1.000
_cell.angle_alpha   90.00
_cell.angle_beta   90.00
_cell.angle_gamma   90.00
#
_symmetry.space_group_name_H-M   'P 1'
#
loop_
_entity.id
_entity.type
_entity.pdbx_description
1 polymer ?
#
loop_
_entity_poly.entity_id
_entity_poly.type
_entity_poly.pdbx_seq_one_letter_code
_entity_poly.pdbx_strand_id
1 'polypeptide(L)'
;PSPSRGARPGPSRFLPDLSSTHSRMPCHQRPWAALRSPMLTLCLLLSGTSFTPTWGHTEIPLETVKLWADTFGRDLYNTVTQYSGSLLLQKKYKDVEPRLGIKEVDGLELVRKFSEDMESMLRRKVEAVKSLVEAAEEADLNHEFNESLVFDYYNSVLINERDENGNYVELGAEFVLESNAHFSNLMVNTSISSVQLPTNVYNKDPDILNGVYMSEALNPVFVENFQRDPTLTWQYFGSSTGFFRIYPGIKWTPDENGVIAFDCRNRGWYIQAATSPKDVVIVVDTSGSMKGLRMAIAKHTISTILDTLGENDFVNIIAYNEYIHYVEPCFRGILVQADRDNREHFKQLVEELMVKGVGIVSQALREAFEILKQFQGARQGSLCSQAIMLLTDGAVEDYEPVFEKYNWPDRKVRVFTYLIGREVTFADRLKWIACNNKGYYTQISTLADTQENVMEYLHVLSRPMVINHDHDIIWTEAYMDNKLFTSQTQSLTLLTTVAMPVFSRKNETRSHGILLGVVGSDVTLRELMKLAPRYKYREGKKLKPKPNYNSVDLSEVEWEDRAELLRTAMINRETGSLSLDVKVPLDKGKRVLLLTNDYFFTDISDTPFSLGLVLSRGHGEHILLGNTSVEEGLHDLLHPDLTLPGDWIYCITDIDPDHRKLSQLEAIVRFLTGQDPDLECDEELVREVLFDAVVTAPMEAYWTALALNFSEEAEPVVDLAFLGTRAGLLRSSLFVGSEKVSDKRFLTPADDASVFTLDRFPLWYRQASEQPAGSFVFNLRSAEEPGLGEPTTVTASTAVAVTVDEKTAIAA
;
A
#
# COMPACT_ATOMS: atom_id res chain seq x y z
N PRO A 1 -37.42 -60.49 19.53
CA PRO A 1 -36.16 -60.81 20.24
C PRO A 1 -35.04 -59.83 19.88
N SER A 2 -34.88 -58.78 20.70
CA SER A 2 -33.61 -58.07 20.88
C SER A 2 -32.80 -58.79 22.00
N PRO A 3 -31.58 -58.39 22.44
CA PRO A 3 -30.69 -57.26 22.07
C PRO A 3 -29.14 -57.55 22.08
N SER A 4 -28.31 -56.57 21.69
CA SER A 4 -27.02 -56.15 22.33
C SER A 4 -26.46 -54.92 21.56
N ARG A 5 -26.53 -53.68 22.07
CA ARG A 5 -25.72 -52.90 23.05
C ARG A 5 -24.34 -52.39 22.54
N GLY A 6 -24.20 -51.05 22.48
CA GLY A 6 -22.93 -50.33 22.65
C GLY A 6 -22.80 -49.01 21.88
N ALA A 7 -23.24 -47.88 22.45
CA ALA A 7 -23.04 -46.52 21.89
C ALA A 7 -22.54 -45.55 22.98
N ARG A 8 -21.58 -44.68 22.62
CA ARG A 8 -21.08 -43.50 23.38
C ARG A 8 -20.18 -42.64 22.44
N PRO A 9 -19.84 -41.37 22.77
CA PRO A 9 -20.57 -40.17 22.31
C PRO A 9 -19.72 -39.16 21.50
N GLY A 10 -20.37 -38.22 20.80
CA GLY A 10 -19.75 -37.09 20.09
C GLY A 10 -19.74 -35.78 20.91
N PRO A 11 -18.88 -34.80 20.55
CA PRO A 11 -18.68 -33.57 21.32
C PRO A 11 -19.55 -32.39 20.84
N SER A 12 -19.91 -31.55 21.80
CA SER A 12 -20.68 -30.31 21.68
C SER A 12 -19.79 -29.08 21.47
N ARG A 13 -20.11 -28.25 20.48
CA ARG A 13 -19.65 -26.87 20.31
C ARG A 13 -20.62 -25.90 20.98
N PHE A 14 -20.11 -24.92 21.73
CA PHE A 14 -20.83 -23.77 22.25
C PHE A 14 -20.45 -22.51 21.46
N LEU A 15 -21.46 -21.80 20.98
CA LEU A 15 -21.46 -20.41 20.48
C LEU A 15 -22.49 -19.66 21.34
N PRO A 16 -22.24 -18.43 21.81
CA PRO A 16 -23.28 -17.58 22.36
C PRO A 16 -23.71 -16.54 21.32
N ASP A 17 -25.02 -16.41 21.14
CA ASP A 17 -25.63 -15.32 20.41
C ASP A 17 -26.61 -14.59 21.35
N LEU A 18 -26.51 -13.26 21.37
CA LEU A 18 -27.40 -12.35 22.06
C LEU A 18 -28.57 -11.98 21.13
N SER A 19 -29.80 -12.01 21.63
CA SER A 19 -30.88 -11.20 21.06
C SER A 19 -31.83 -10.70 22.15
N SER A 20 -32.01 -9.38 22.14
CA SER A 20 -32.90 -8.55 22.96
C SER A 20 -34.40 -8.81 22.75
N THR A 21 -35.24 -8.51 23.74
CA THR A 21 -36.48 -7.71 23.53
C THR A 21 -37.05 -7.11 24.83
N HIS A 22 -37.54 -5.87 24.70
CA HIS A 22 -38.24 -4.99 25.64
C HIS A 22 -39.47 -5.56 26.38
N SER A 23 -39.78 -5.08 27.60
CA SER A 23 -40.97 -4.23 27.89
C SER A 23 -41.32 -4.02 29.40
N ARG A 24 -41.53 -2.73 29.74
CA ARG A 24 -42.45 -2.03 30.69
C ARG A 24 -43.01 -2.66 32.01
N MET A 25 -42.82 -1.86 33.10
CA MET A 25 -43.74 -1.53 34.24
C MET A 25 -44.07 -2.60 35.32
N PRO A 26 -44.64 -2.27 36.51
CA PRO A 26 -44.26 -1.26 37.53
C PRO A 26 -44.45 -1.75 39.02
N CYS A 27 -44.25 -0.84 40.00
CA CYS A 27 -44.92 -0.72 41.32
C CYS A 27 -44.94 -1.90 42.33
N HIS A 28 -44.38 -1.76 43.54
CA HIS A 28 -44.97 -1.05 44.70
C HIS A 28 -44.13 -1.27 45.97
N GLN A 29 -44.04 -0.21 46.77
CA GLN A 29 -43.45 -0.12 48.10
C GLN A 29 -44.41 -0.55 49.23
N ARG A 30 -43.80 -1.09 50.31
CA ARG A 30 -44.06 -0.81 51.77
C ARG A 30 -45.39 -1.39 52.33
N PRO A 31 -45.63 -1.48 53.68
CA PRO A 31 -45.16 -0.47 54.65
C PRO A 31 -45.06 -0.82 56.16
N TRP A 32 -44.85 0.26 56.95
CA TRP A 32 -45.16 0.50 58.39
C TRP A 32 -44.17 0.06 59.47
N ALA A 33 -43.98 0.78 60.58
CA ALA A 33 -44.38 2.12 60.99
C ALA A 33 -43.62 2.48 62.28
N ALA A 34 -43.43 3.79 62.49
CA ALA A 34 -42.98 4.40 63.73
C ALA A 34 -44.10 4.49 64.79
N LEU A 35 -43.72 4.67 66.07
CA LEU A 35 -44.51 5.26 67.17
C LEU A 35 -43.47 5.56 68.29
N ARG A 36 -43.45 6.64 69.09
CA ARG A 36 -44.21 7.89 69.28
C ARG A 36 -43.43 8.68 70.37
N SER A 37 -43.11 9.98 70.19
CA SER A 37 -43.71 11.16 70.89
C SER A 37 -43.20 11.45 72.34
N PRO A 38 -43.43 12.63 72.98
CA PRO A 38 -43.05 14.03 72.64
C PRO A 38 -42.60 14.89 73.88
N MET A 39 -42.50 16.22 73.71
CA MET A 39 -42.41 17.32 74.72
C MET A 39 -41.04 17.54 75.41
N LEU A 40 -40.51 18.75 75.68
CA LEU A 40 -40.89 20.15 75.49
C LEU A 40 -39.64 21.03 75.77
N THR A 41 -39.61 22.24 75.21
CA THR A 41 -38.96 23.47 75.73
C THR A 41 -37.43 23.66 75.74
N LEU A 42 -37.03 24.50 74.79
CA LEU A 42 -36.01 25.56 74.80
C LEU A 42 -35.73 26.19 76.20
N CYS A 43 -34.49 26.08 76.71
CA CYS A 43 -33.63 27.24 77.06
C CYS A 43 -32.31 26.82 77.74
N LEU A 44 -31.25 27.55 77.36
CA LEU A 44 -29.97 27.78 78.03
C LEU A 44 -28.81 26.78 77.80
N LEU A 45 -28.03 27.10 76.75
CA LEU A 45 -26.60 27.47 76.84
C LEU A 45 -25.75 26.81 77.93
N LEU A 46 -24.87 25.88 77.54
CA LEU A 46 -23.39 26.00 77.59
C LEU A 46 -22.71 24.62 77.57
N SER A 47 -21.97 24.41 76.48
CA SER A 47 -20.63 23.82 76.40
C SER A 47 -20.30 22.50 77.10
N GLY A 48 -19.70 21.59 76.33
CA GLY A 48 -18.51 20.89 76.82
C GLY A 48 -18.39 19.44 76.43
N THR A 49 -17.75 19.21 75.28
CA THR A 49 -16.89 18.06 74.95
C THR A 49 -17.51 16.65 74.91
N SER A 50 -17.58 16.09 73.70
CA SER A 50 -17.53 14.64 73.50
C SER A 50 -16.55 14.37 72.36
N PHE A 51 -15.34 13.97 72.71
CA PHE A 51 -14.42 13.33 71.78
C PHE A 51 -15.01 12.00 71.33
N THR A 52 -14.95 11.73 70.02
CA THR A 52 -14.99 10.37 69.46
C THR A 52 -13.83 10.20 68.48
N PRO A 53 -13.28 8.99 68.35
CA PRO A 53 -11.94 8.76 67.80
C PRO A 53 -11.97 8.71 66.27
N THR A 54 -11.07 9.42 65.63
CA THR A 54 -10.85 9.34 64.18
C THR A 54 -9.77 8.29 63.89
N TRP A 55 -10.12 7.29 63.08
CA TRP A 55 -9.14 6.61 62.23
C TRP A 55 -8.64 7.63 61.23
N GLY A 56 -7.45 8.18 61.48
CA GLY A 56 -6.78 9.07 60.54
C GLY A 56 -6.23 8.26 59.37
N HIS A 57 -6.79 8.44 58.19
CA HIS A 57 -6.00 8.29 56.98
C HIS A 57 -4.88 9.33 57.06
N THR A 58 -3.66 8.87 57.34
CA THR A 58 -2.46 9.69 57.16
C THR A 58 -2.27 9.88 55.66
N GLU A 59 -2.89 10.92 55.10
CA GLU A 59 -2.49 11.44 53.81
C GLU A 59 -1.03 11.86 53.93
N ILE A 60 -0.16 11.25 53.12
CA ILE A 60 1.25 11.63 53.05
C ILE A 60 1.27 13.11 52.60
N PRO A 61 1.91 14.01 53.36
CA PRO A 61 1.94 15.42 52.99
C PRO A 61 2.52 15.61 51.59
N LEU A 62 1.90 16.48 50.78
CA LEU A 62 2.35 16.78 49.42
C LEU A 62 3.84 17.21 49.40
N GLU A 63 4.29 17.92 50.42
CA GLU A 63 5.69 18.34 50.56
C GLU A 63 6.65 17.16 50.71
N THR A 64 6.24 16.13 51.47
CA THR A 64 7.02 14.90 51.63
C THR A 64 7.13 14.14 50.31
N VAL A 65 6.01 14.03 49.57
CA VAL A 65 6.00 13.37 48.24
C VAL A 65 6.90 14.11 47.25
N LYS A 66 6.83 15.45 47.23
CA LYS A 66 7.72 16.28 46.39
C LYS A 66 9.18 16.10 46.77
N LEU A 67 9.51 16.12 48.06
CA LEU A 67 10.89 15.90 48.52
C LEU A 67 11.42 14.53 48.09
N TRP A 68 10.62 13.46 48.24
CA TRP A 68 10.99 12.12 47.79
C TRP A 68 11.17 12.06 46.27
N ALA A 69 10.25 12.63 45.50
CA ALA A 69 10.35 12.69 44.04
C ALA A 69 11.59 13.47 43.57
N ASP A 70 11.89 14.61 44.19
CA ASP A 70 13.05 15.43 43.84
C ASP A 70 14.38 14.78 44.22
N THR A 71 14.41 14.02 45.33
CA THR A 71 15.61 13.29 45.78
C THR A 71 15.85 12.11 44.85
N PHE A 72 14.84 11.27 44.64
CA PHE A 72 14.91 10.12 43.73
C PHE A 72 15.22 10.54 42.30
N GLY A 73 14.55 11.59 41.79
CA GLY A 73 14.77 12.11 40.45
C GLY A 73 16.20 12.64 40.25
N ARG A 74 16.77 13.32 41.25
CA ARG A 74 18.18 13.76 41.21
C ARG A 74 19.16 12.59 41.24
N ASP A 75 18.95 11.63 42.12
CA ASP A 75 19.83 10.46 42.23
C ASP A 75 19.79 9.64 40.93
N LEU A 76 18.60 9.44 40.35
CA LEU A 76 18.41 8.77 39.07
C LEU A 76 19.10 9.54 37.94
N TYR A 77 18.86 10.85 37.83
CA TYR A 77 19.47 11.72 36.81
C TYR A 77 21.00 11.70 36.88
N ASN A 78 21.58 11.81 38.08
CA ASN A 78 23.03 11.78 38.29
C ASN A 78 23.62 10.44 37.86
N THR A 79 22.94 9.34 38.23
CA THR A 79 23.34 7.98 37.85
C THR A 79 23.34 7.83 36.33
N VAL A 80 22.22 8.10 35.66
CA VAL A 80 22.14 7.92 34.18
C VAL A 80 23.07 8.87 33.43
N THR A 81 23.30 10.08 33.92
CA THR A 81 24.26 11.03 33.32
C THR A 81 25.70 10.54 33.44
N GLN A 82 26.06 9.96 34.59
CA GLN A 82 27.39 9.41 34.82
C GLN A 82 27.66 8.19 33.93
N TYR A 83 26.75 7.23 33.87
CA TYR A 83 26.99 6.01 33.07
C TYR A 83 26.83 6.24 31.56
N SER A 84 25.92 7.10 31.13
CA SER A 84 25.78 7.45 29.70
C SER A 84 27.00 8.20 29.17
N GLY A 85 27.65 9.02 30.00
CA GLY A 85 28.75 9.89 29.58
C GLY A 85 28.32 10.99 28.60
N SER A 86 27.04 11.35 28.55
CA SER A 86 26.49 12.35 27.62
C SER A 86 27.19 13.71 27.72
N LEU A 87 27.53 14.16 28.94
CA LEU A 87 28.27 15.41 29.17
C LEU A 87 29.71 15.36 28.65
N LEU A 88 30.36 14.19 28.74
CA LEU A 88 31.71 14.00 28.19
C LEU A 88 31.65 14.09 26.67
N LEU A 89 30.69 13.40 26.05
CA LEU A 89 30.54 13.39 24.61
C LEU A 89 30.19 14.78 24.07
N GLN A 90 29.28 15.51 24.74
CA GLN A 90 28.95 16.90 24.39
C GLN A 90 30.20 17.80 24.42
N LYS A 91 31.05 17.63 25.44
CA LYS A 91 32.32 18.35 25.53
C LYS A 91 33.26 17.98 24.37
N LYS A 92 33.31 16.70 23.98
CA LYS A 92 34.16 16.24 22.87
C LYS A 92 33.74 16.81 21.52
N TYR A 93 32.44 16.84 21.23
CA TYR A 93 31.95 17.52 20.04
C TYR A 93 32.29 19.02 20.05
N LYS A 94 32.24 19.66 21.22
CA LYS A 94 32.65 21.07 21.37
C LYS A 94 34.16 21.28 21.18
N ASP A 95 35.00 20.34 21.63
CA ASP A 95 36.45 20.41 21.44
C ASP A 95 36.84 20.34 19.94
N VAL A 96 36.01 19.69 19.11
CA VAL A 96 36.21 19.58 17.65
C VAL A 96 35.36 20.55 16.82
N GLU A 97 34.73 21.55 17.46
CA GLU A 97 33.92 22.61 16.83
C GLU A 97 34.57 23.24 15.57
N PRO A 98 35.90 23.52 15.51
CA PRO A 98 36.52 24.08 14.31
C PRO A 98 36.51 23.16 13.08
N ARG A 99 36.27 21.86 13.27
CA ARG A 99 36.18 20.84 12.21
C ARG A 99 34.73 20.48 11.88
N LEU A 100 33.77 21.11 12.55
CA LEU A 100 32.33 20.89 12.38
C LEU A 100 31.72 21.99 11.53
N GLY A 101 30.87 21.59 10.59
CA GLY A 101 29.93 22.47 9.90
C GLY A 101 28.50 22.02 10.17
N ILE A 102 27.59 22.96 10.44
CA ILE A 102 26.16 22.65 10.51
C ILE A 102 25.52 23.10 9.20
N LYS A 103 24.96 22.13 8.46
CA LYS A 103 24.21 22.37 7.23
C LYS A 103 22.72 22.28 7.52
N GLU A 104 21.99 23.32 7.16
CA GLU A 104 20.53 23.33 7.23
C GLU A 104 19.96 22.60 6.01
N VAL A 105 18.98 21.73 6.25
CA VAL A 105 18.31 20.97 5.19
C VAL A 105 17.14 21.79 4.67
N ASP A 106 17.29 22.35 3.47
CA ASP A 106 16.15 22.95 2.77
C ASP A 106 15.26 21.83 2.22
N GLY A 107 14.15 21.57 2.93
CA GLY A 107 13.16 20.58 2.55
C GLY A 107 12.51 20.88 1.19
N LEU A 108 12.33 22.15 0.81
CA LEU A 108 11.72 22.53 -0.45
C LEU A 108 12.66 22.31 -1.62
N GLU A 109 13.94 22.67 -1.47
CA GLU A 109 14.96 22.38 -2.48
C GLU A 109 15.12 20.87 -2.69
N LEU A 110 15.12 20.09 -1.60
CA LEU A 110 15.26 18.65 -1.63
C LEU A 110 14.07 17.97 -2.32
N VAL A 111 12.84 18.39 -2.01
CA VAL A 111 11.61 17.90 -2.67
C VAL A 111 11.62 18.23 -4.15
N ARG A 112 12.03 19.44 -4.53
CA ARG A 112 12.11 19.85 -5.93
C ARG A 112 13.11 18.99 -6.70
N LYS A 113 14.30 18.77 -6.13
CA LYS A 113 15.33 17.91 -6.72
C LYS A 113 14.82 16.48 -6.91
N PHE A 114 14.18 15.90 -5.89
CA PHE A 114 13.60 14.56 -6.02
C PHE A 114 12.47 14.50 -7.04
N SER A 115 11.64 15.54 -7.12
CA SER A 115 10.60 15.62 -8.15
C SER A 115 11.20 15.63 -9.56
N GLU A 116 12.25 16.42 -9.79
CA GLU A 116 12.97 16.48 -11.09
C GLU A 116 13.60 15.12 -11.46
N ASP A 117 14.21 14.42 -10.49
CA ASP A 117 14.79 13.09 -10.70
C ASP A 117 13.71 12.02 -11.01
N MET A 118 12.59 12.06 -10.29
CA MET A 118 11.44 11.19 -10.51
C MET A 118 10.76 11.46 -11.86
N GLU A 119 10.59 12.73 -12.22
CA GLU A 119 10.06 13.17 -13.51
C GLU A 119 10.89 12.59 -14.66
N SER A 120 12.22 12.74 -14.61
CA SER A 120 13.13 12.20 -15.63
C SER A 120 13.05 10.68 -15.77
N MET A 121 12.90 9.96 -14.66
CA MET A 121 12.73 8.51 -14.66
C MET A 121 11.36 8.10 -15.24
N LEU A 122 10.27 8.68 -14.75
CA LEU A 122 8.91 8.35 -15.19
C LEU A 122 8.68 8.74 -16.66
N ARG A 123 9.25 9.86 -17.11
CA ARG A 123 9.22 10.29 -18.52
C ARG A 123 9.82 9.25 -19.45
N ARG A 124 10.96 8.66 -19.10
CA ARG A 124 11.60 7.59 -19.90
C ARG A 124 10.70 6.37 -20.03
N LYS A 125 9.98 6.00 -18.97
CA LYS A 125 9.02 4.88 -19.00
C LYS A 125 7.79 5.20 -19.86
N VAL A 126 7.30 6.44 -19.80
CA VAL A 126 6.24 6.93 -20.69
C VAL A 126 6.68 6.89 -22.16
N GLU A 127 7.91 7.32 -22.47
CA GLU A 127 8.47 7.27 -23.83
C GLU A 127 8.55 5.83 -24.36
N ALA A 128 8.95 4.87 -23.51
CA ALA A 128 8.97 3.45 -23.87
C ALA A 128 7.57 2.94 -24.25
N VAL A 129 6.53 3.26 -23.47
CA VAL A 129 5.15 2.90 -23.79
C VAL A 129 4.67 3.56 -25.09
N LYS A 130 4.97 4.85 -25.29
CA LYS A 130 4.61 5.56 -26.53
C LYS A 130 5.20 4.91 -27.78
N SER A 131 6.49 4.55 -27.73
CA SER A 131 7.17 3.89 -28.86
C SER A 131 6.52 2.54 -29.21
N LEU A 132 6.07 1.78 -28.21
CA LEU A 132 5.38 0.51 -28.40
C LEU A 132 3.98 0.68 -28.98
N VAL A 133 3.24 1.71 -28.56
CA VAL A 133 1.94 2.04 -29.16
C VAL A 133 2.11 2.40 -30.63
N GLU A 134 3.06 3.28 -30.97
CA GLU A 134 3.34 3.65 -32.36
C GLU A 134 3.68 2.43 -33.22
N ALA A 135 4.55 1.55 -32.72
CA ALA A 135 4.92 0.31 -33.41
C ALA A 135 3.73 -0.66 -33.58
N ALA A 136 2.85 -0.78 -32.58
CA ALA A 136 1.66 -1.64 -32.65
C ALA A 136 0.64 -1.11 -33.67
N GLU A 137 0.42 0.20 -33.71
CA GLU A 137 -0.51 0.83 -34.66
C GLU A 137 0.01 0.77 -36.10
N GLU A 138 1.33 0.90 -36.30
CA GLU A 138 1.98 0.71 -37.60
C GLU A 138 1.94 -0.76 -38.05
N ALA A 139 2.18 -1.70 -37.12
CA ALA A 139 2.09 -3.12 -37.41
C ALA A 139 0.67 -3.54 -37.83
N ASP A 140 -0.38 -3.04 -37.17
CA ASP A 140 -1.77 -3.27 -37.60
C ASP A 140 -2.02 -2.66 -38.97
N LEU A 141 -1.60 -1.42 -39.22
CA LEU A 141 -1.83 -0.74 -40.50
C LEU A 141 -1.28 -1.54 -41.70
N ASN A 142 -0.14 -2.20 -41.51
CA ASN A 142 0.53 -2.99 -42.54
C ASN A 142 0.04 -4.45 -42.63
N HIS A 143 -0.73 -4.94 -41.64
CA HIS A 143 -1.21 -6.32 -41.57
C HIS A 143 -2.59 -6.49 -42.20
N GLU A 144 -2.74 -7.48 -43.08
CA GLU A 144 -4.02 -7.91 -43.63
C GLU A 144 -4.48 -9.22 -42.99
N PHE A 145 -5.77 -9.30 -42.66
CA PHE A 145 -6.34 -10.46 -41.98
C PHE A 145 -6.36 -11.70 -42.87
N ASN A 146 -5.88 -12.83 -42.35
CA ASN A 146 -5.87 -14.11 -43.05
C ASN A 146 -6.42 -15.24 -42.18
N GLU A 147 -7.59 -15.77 -42.53
CA GLU A 147 -8.26 -16.87 -41.81
C GLU A 147 -7.49 -18.19 -41.84
N SER A 148 -6.66 -18.42 -42.87
CA SER A 148 -5.90 -19.66 -43.07
C SER A 148 -4.45 -19.54 -42.59
N LEU A 149 -4.12 -18.52 -41.81
CA LEU A 149 -2.79 -18.32 -41.27
C LEU A 149 -2.44 -19.46 -40.30
N VAL A 150 -1.28 -20.09 -40.52
CA VAL A 150 -0.67 -21.02 -39.57
C VAL A 150 0.62 -20.39 -39.10
N PHE A 151 0.68 -20.04 -37.82
CA PHE A 151 1.81 -19.34 -37.22
C PHE A 151 2.14 -19.98 -35.87
N ASP A 152 3.40 -20.40 -35.73
CA ASP A 152 3.92 -20.94 -34.47
C ASP A 152 4.53 -19.79 -33.66
N TYR A 153 4.14 -19.69 -32.39
CA TYR A 153 4.63 -18.68 -31.46
C TYR A 153 5.01 -19.32 -30.11
N TYR A 154 5.80 -18.59 -29.32
CA TYR A 154 6.24 -19.04 -28.00
C TYR A 154 5.12 -18.85 -26.97
N ASN A 155 4.40 -19.94 -26.66
CA ASN A 155 3.38 -19.94 -25.62
C ASN A 155 4.02 -20.06 -24.23
N SER A 156 3.87 -19.05 -23.38
CA SER A 156 4.49 -18.97 -22.05
C SER A 156 4.28 -20.22 -21.19
N VAL A 157 3.18 -20.95 -21.35
CA VAL A 157 2.85 -22.14 -20.55
C VAL A 157 3.59 -23.37 -21.08
N LEU A 158 3.55 -23.56 -22.40
CA LEU A 158 4.01 -24.77 -23.08
C LEU A 158 5.53 -24.74 -23.36
N ILE A 159 6.17 -23.58 -23.22
CA ILE A 159 7.61 -23.42 -23.41
C ILE A 159 8.39 -24.50 -22.63
N ASN A 160 9.34 -25.14 -23.33
CA ASN A 160 10.21 -26.20 -22.81
C ASN A 160 9.47 -27.46 -22.31
N GLU A 161 8.18 -27.63 -22.61
CA GLU A 161 7.47 -28.87 -22.34
C GLU A 161 7.77 -29.93 -23.40
N ARG A 162 7.99 -31.16 -22.94
CA ARG A 162 8.31 -32.30 -23.79
C ARG A 162 7.25 -33.37 -23.67
N ASP A 163 6.93 -33.99 -24.80
CA ASP A 163 6.04 -35.15 -24.87
C ASP A 163 6.70 -36.41 -24.29
N GLU A 164 5.93 -37.50 -24.18
CA GLU A 164 6.43 -38.81 -23.72
C GLU A 164 7.56 -39.37 -24.60
N ASN A 165 7.70 -38.88 -25.83
CA ASN A 165 8.72 -39.29 -26.79
C ASN A 165 9.98 -38.40 -26.75
N GLY A 166 9.99 -37.36 -25.90
CA GLY A 166 11.10 -36.41 -25.74
C GLY A 166 11.16 -35.27 -26.77
N ASN A 167 10.17 -35.16 -27.66
CA ASN A 167 9.99 -34.02 -28.58
C ASN A 167 9.28 -32.87 -27.86
N TYR A 168 9.49 -31.64 -28.35
CA TYR A 168 8.74 -30.49 -27.83
C TYR A 168 7.26 -30.59 -28.21
N VAL A 169 6.39 -30.21 -27.27
CA VAL A 169 4.95 -30.10 -27.52
C VAL A 169 4.70 -29.01 -28.57
N GLU A 170 3.58 -29.08 -29.31
CA GLU A 170 3.16 -28.02 -30.24
C GLU A 170 3.10 -26.67 -29.50
N LEU A 171 3.72 -25.62 -30.06
CA LEU A 171 3.97 -24.30 -29.42
C LEU A 171 4.93 -24.31 -28.21
N GLY A 172 5.49 -25.46 -27.83
CA GLY A 172 6.40 -25.66 -26.70
C GLY A 172 7.89 -25.62 -27.04
N ALA A 173 8.26 -24.88 -28.10
CA ALA A 173 9.60 -24.81 -28.65
C ALA A 173 10.70 -24.51 -27.61
N GLU A 174 11.96 -24.83 -27.96
CA GLU A 174 13.11 -24.54 -27.12
C GLU A 174 13.22 -23.04 -26.85
N PHE A 175 13.27 -22.69 -25.57
CA PHE A 175 13.34 -21.31 -25.11
C PHE A 175 14.41 -21.20 -24.02
N VAL A 176 15.52 -20.54 -24.34
CA VAL A 176 16.61 -20.35 -23.39
C VAL A 176 16.16 -19.36 -22.32
N LEU A 177 16.14 -19.82 -21.07
CA LEU A 177 15.82 -18.98 -19.91
C LEU A 177 17.08 -18.84 -19.05
N GLU A 178 17.42 -17.60 -18.71
CA GLU A 178 18.56 -17.27 -17.88
C GLU A 178 18.09 -16.56 -16.60
N SER A 179 18.77 -16.82 -15.49
CA SER A 179 18.45 -16.14 -14.23
C SER A 179 18.94 -14.70 -14.28
N ASN A 180 18.04 -13.73 -14.08
CA ASN A 180 18.36 -12.31 -14.15
C ASN A 180 18.12 -11.59 -12.81
N ALA A 181 19.16 -10.96 -12.26
CA ALA A 181 19.10 -10.25 -10.98
C ALA A 181 18.11 -9.08 -10.96
N HIS A 182 17.92 -8.38 -12.09
CA HIS A 182 16.94 -7.29 -12.21
C HIS A 182 15.51 -7.81 -11.97
N PHE A 183 15.20 -9.00 -12.48
CA PHE A 183 13.89 -9.63 -12.37
C PHE A 183 13.84 -10.58 -11.16
N SER A 184 14.49 -10.21 -10.06
CA SER A 184 14.58 -11.00 -8.81
C SER A 184 15.08 -12.45 -9.01
N ASN A 185 16.06 -12.64 -9.89
CA ASN A 185 16.64 -13.95 -10.27
C ASN A 185 15.64 -14.89 -10.96
N LEU A 186 14.55 -14.37 -11.53
CA LEU A 186 13.66 -15.15 -12.38
C LEU A 186 14.40 -15.64 -13.64
N MET A 187 13.97 -16.81 -14.08
CA MET A 187 14.34 -17.40 -15.35
C MET A 187 13.59 -16.65 -16.46
N VAL A 188 14.28 -15.76 -17.16
CA VAL A 188 13.73 -14.90 -18.21
C VAL A 188 14.55 -15.00 -19.49
N ASN A 189 13.95 -14.63 -20.62
CA ASN A 189 14.64 -14.49 -21.89
C ASN A 189 14.63 -13.02 -22.33
N THR A 190 15.79 -12.39 -22.35
CA THR A 190 15.98 -10.99 -22.71
C THR A 190 16.06 -10.75 -24.22
N SER A 191 16.03 -11.80 -25.05
CA SER A 191 16.11 -11.65 -26.51
C SER A 191 14.73 -11.60 -27.19
N ILE A 192 13.69 -12.18 -26.58
CA ILE A 192 12.37 -12.30 -27.21
C ILE A 192 11.25 -12.31 -26.17
N SER A 193 10.07 -11.85 -26.58
CA SER A 193 8.83 -11.93 -25.77
C SER A 193 8.19 -13.33 -25.82
N SER A 194 7.29 -13.58 -24.87
CA SER A 194 6.44 -14.78 -24.82
C SER A 194 4.96 -14.38 -24.76
N VAL A 195 4.06 -15.26 -25.22
CA VAL A 195 2.61 -15.01 -25.26
C VAL A 195 1.88 -15.93 -24.29
N GLN A 196 1.05 -15.37 -23.42
CA GLN A 196 0.16 -16.07 -22.52
C GLN A 196 -1.28 -15.92 -23.00
N LEU A 197 -2.06 -16.99 -22.87
CA LEU A 197 -3.49 -17.01 -23.14
C LEU A 197 -4.25 -17.53 -21.91
N PRO A 198 -5.44 -16.99 -21.60
CA PRO A 198 -6.27 -17.52 -20.54
C PRO A 198 -6.89 -18.86 -20.98
N THR A 199 -7.29 -19.67 -19.99
CA THR A 199 -7.76 -21.06 -20.22
C THR A 199 -8.98 -21.16 -21.14
N ASN A 200 -9.81 -20.11 -21.19
CA ASN A 200 -11.03 -20.05 -22.00
C ASN A 200 -10.78 -19.64 -23.47
N VAL A 201 -9.57 -19.24 -23.84
CA VAL A 201 -9.23 -18.79 -25.20
C VAL A 201 -8.47 -19.88 -25.95
N TYR A 202 -8.86 -20.12 -27.20
CA TYR A 202 -8.27 -21.18 -28.02
C TYR A 202 -7.05 -20.69 -28.81
N ASN A 203 -5.91 -21.39 -28.66
CA ASN A 203 -4.62 -20.97 -29.24
C ASN A 203 -4.59 -20.86 -30.77
N LYS A 204 -5.43 -21.62 -31.50
CA LYS A 204 -5.45 -21.65 -32.98
C LYS A 204 -6.64 -20.89 -33.56
N ASP A 205 -7.29 -20.05 -32.76
CA ASP A 205 -8.31 -19.15 -33.27
C ASP A 205 -7.68 -18.20 -34.30
N PRO A 206 -8.27 -18.01 -35.50
CA PRO A 206 -7.72 -17.11 -36.51
C PRO A 206 -7.50 -15.68 -36.01
N ASP A 207 -8.38 -15.16 -35.16
CA ASP A 207 -8.26 -13.79 -34.63
C ASP A 207 -7.03 -13.66 -33.72
N ILE A 208 -6.80 -14.68 -32.89
CA ILE A 208 -5.62 -14.78 -32.02
C ILE A 208 -4.36 -14.91 -32.85
N LEU A 209 -4.32 -15.81 -33.84
CA LEU A 209 -3.13 -16.05 -34.66
C LEU A 209 -2.72 -14.80 -35.45
N ASN A 210 -3.69 -14.07 -36.02
CA ASN A 210 -3.43 -12.82 -36.72
C ASN A 210 -2.90 -11.74 -35.77
N GLY A 211 -3.48 -11.60 -34.58
CA GLY A 211 -3.02 -10.64 -33.57
C GLY A 211 -1.63 -10.98 -33.01
N VAL A 212 -1.35 -12.26 -32.78
CA VAL A 212 -0.04 -12.72 -32.34
C VAL A 212 1.01 -12.50 -33.42
N TYR A 213 0.71 -12.79 -34.68
CA TYR A 213 1.60 -12.52 -35.80
C TYR A 213 1.90 -11.02 -35.94
N MET A 214 0.87 -10.16 -35.91
CA MET A 214 1.05 -8.70 -36.00
C MET A 214 1.90 -8.15 -34.84
N SER A 215 1.67 -8.64 -33.62
CA SER A 215 2.43 -8.20 -32.44
C SER A 215 3.88 -8.70 -32.39
N GLU A 216 4.34 -9.53 -33.33
CA GLU A 216 5.75 -9.93 -33.44
C GLU A 216 6.66 -8.73 -33.73
N ALA A 217 6.14 -7.72 -34.45
CA ALA A 217 6.83 -6.47 -34.73
C ALA A 217 7.25 -5.68 -33.47
N LEU A 218 6.67 -5.99 -32.30
CA LEU A 218 7.01 -5.36 -31.03
C LEU A 218 8.31 -5.89 -30.40
N ASN A 219 8.76 -7.09 -30.78
CA ASN A 219 9.99 -7.68 -30.26
C ASN A 219 11.23 -6.77 -30.36
N PRO A 220 11.58 -6.19 -31.53
CA PRO A 220 12.73 -5.29 -31.62
C PRO A 220 12.57 -4.03 -30.75
N VAL A 221 11.36 -3.49 -30.65
CA VAL A 221 11.08 -2.28 -29.85
C VAL A 221 11.21 -2.56 -28.36
N PHE A 222 10.74 -3.73 -27.89
CA PHE A 222 10.93 -4.16 -26.50
C PHE A 222 12.41 -4.21 -26.11
N VAL A 223 13.23 -4.78 -26.99
CA VAL A 223 14.69 -4.91 -26.78
C VAL A 223 15.36 -3.54 -26.83
N GLU A 224 15.01 -2.68 -27.79
CA GLU A 224 15.55 -1.33 -27.90
C GLU A 224 15.22 -0.48 -26.66
N ASN A 225 13.98 -0.54 -26.18
CA ASN A 225 13.56 0.15 -24.96
C ASN A 225 14.38 -0.31 -23.75
N PHE A 226 14.56 -1.62 -23.59
CA PHE A 226 15.36 -2.17 -22.48
C PHE A 226 16.86 -1.83 -22.58
N GLN A 227 17.41 -1.73 -23.80
CA GLN A 227 18.78 -1.27 -24.01
C GLN A 227 18.94 0.22 -23.71
N ARG A 228 17.94 1.02 -24.03
CA ARG A 228 17.92 2.47 -23.76
C ARG A 228 17.71 2.78 -22.28
N ASP A 229 16.86 2.03 -21.60
CA ASP A 229 16.62 2.13 -20.16
C ASP A 229 16.66 0.75 -19.49
N PRO A 230 17.82 0.36 -18.94
CA PRO A 230 17.98 -0.89 -18.21
C PRO A 230 17.19 -0.96 -16.89
N THR A 231 16.50 0.10 -16.47
CA THR A 231 15.63 0.12 -15.28
C THR A 231 14.17 -0.25 -15.60
N LEU A 232 13.86 -0.56 -16.86
CA LEU A 232 12.54 -1.06 -17.26
C LEU A 232 12.34 -2.49 -16.71
N THR A 233 11.16 -2.72 -16.15
CA THR A 233 10.75 -4.05 -15.67
C THR A 233 10.01 -4.80 -16.78
N TRP A 234 8.71 -5.02 -16.58
CA TRP A 234 7.86 -5.69 -17.54
C TRP A 234 7.33 -4.69 -18.55
N GLN A 235 7.46 -5.04 -19.82
CA GLN A 235 6.78 -4.39 -20.93
C GLN A 235 5.82 -5.39 -21.54
N TYR A 236 4.60 -4.97 -21.85
CA TYR A 236 3.60 -5.88 -22.38
C TYR A 236 2.55 -5.23 -23.27
N PHE A 237 1.94 -6.07 -24.09
CA PHE A 237 0.78 -5.76 -24.91
C PHE A 237 -0.34 -6.75 -24.57
N GLY A 238 -1.44 -6.23 -24.01
CA GLY A 238 -2.67 -6.99 -23.85
C GLY A 238 -3.59 -6.73 -25.03
N SER A 239 -4.00 -7.77 -25.75
CA SER A 239 -4.91 -7.64 -26.89
C SER A 239 -6.37 -7.60 -26.44
N SER A 240 -7.22 -6.93 -27.24
CA SER A 240 -8.68 -7.02 -27.12
C SER A 240 -9.22 -8.44 -27.31
N THR A 241 -8.50 -9.29 -28.05
CA THR A 241 -8.83 -10.71 -28.25
C THR A 241 -8.46 -11.60 -27.06
N GLY A 242 -7.73 -11.08 -26.06
CA GLY A 242 -7.45 -11.77 -24.80
C GLY A 242 -6.07 -12.43 -24.68
N PHE A 243 -5.24 -12.46 -25.73
CA PHE A 243 -3.84 -12.87 -25.58
C PHE A 243 -3.00 -11.74 -24.97
N PHE A 244 -1.96 -12.13 -24.22
CA PHE A 244 -1.07 -11.24 -23.49
C PHE A 244 0.39 -11.51 -23.89
N ARG A 245 1.04 -10.56 -24.55
CA ARG A 245 2.45 -10.63 -24.93
C ARG A 245 3.29 -9.90 -23.89
N ILE A 246 4.26 -10.58 -23.28
CA ILE A 246 5.12 -10.04 -22.23
C ILE A 246 6.60 -10.15 -22.58
N TYR A 247 7.36 -9.10 -22.29
CA TYR A 247 8.80 -9.01 -22.41
C TYR A 247 9.45 -8.56 -21.08
N PRO A 248 10.59 -9.14 -20.67
CA PRO A 248 11.27 -10.31 -21.27
C PRO A 248 10.40 -11.57 -21.21
N GLY A 249 10.63 -12.53 -22.11
CA GLY A 249 9.82 -13.74 -22.19
C GLY A 249 10.00 -14.63 -20.94
N ILE A 250 8.89 -15.15 -20.42
CA ILE A 250 8.88 -15.97 -19.19
C ILE A 250 8.06 -17.24 -19.38
N LYS A 251 8.43 -18.27 -18.61
CA LYS A 251 7.61 -19.47 -18.47
C LYS A 251 6.54 -19.24 -17.40
N TRP A 252 5.28 -19.43 -17.78
CA TRP A 252 4.14 -19.35 -16.88
C TRP A 252 3.84 -20.73 -16.28
N THR A 253 3.54 -20.76 -14.99
CA THR A 253 3.08 -22.00 -14.32
C THR A 253 1.59 -21.90 -14.02
N PRO A 254 0.77 -22.86 -14.49
CA PRO A 254 -0.65 -22.90 -14.14
C PRO A 254 -0.83 -23.25 -12.65
N ASP A 255 -2.04 -23.08 -12.14
CA ASP A 255 -2.37 -23.45 -10.77
C ASP A 255 -2.33 -24.98 -10.53
N GLU A 256 -2.57 -25.43 -9.29
CA GLU A 256 -2.59 -26.87 -8.94
C GLU A 256 -3.58 -27.69 -9.78
N ASN A 257 -4.59 -27.05 -10.36
CA ASN A 257 -5.62 -27.68 -11.19
C ASN A 257 -5.34 -27.52 -12.70
N GLY A 258 -4.21 -26.92 -13.09
CA GLY A 258 -3.88 -26.64 -14.49
C GLY A 258 -4.61 -25.44 -15.09
N VAL A 259 -5.27 -24.61 -14.27
CA VAL A 259 -6.06 -23.46 -14.71
C VAL A 259 -5.22 -22.18 -14.64
N ILE A 260 -5.31 -21.39 -15.71
CA ILE A 260 -4.72 -20.04 -15.80
C ILE A 260 -5.85 -19.04 -15.61
N ALA A 261 -5.87 -18.41 -14.43
CA ALA A 261 -6.86 -17.41 -14.04
C ALA A 261 -6.46 -15.97 -14.44
N PHE A 262 -5.34 -15.79 -15.14
CA PHE A 262 -4.87 -14.49 -15.63
C PHE A 262 -5.52 -14.20 -17.00
N ASP A 263 -6.31 -13.13 -17.06
CA ASP A 263 -6.80 -12.50 -18.29
C ASP A 263 -6.39 -11.02 -18.23
N CYS A 264 -5.72 -10.51 -19.28
CA CYS A 264 -5.25 -9.13 -19.32
C CYS A 264 -6.40 -8.12 -19.38
N ARG A 265 -7.55 -8.50 -19.97
CA ARG A 265 -8.70 -7.60 -20.18
C ARG A 265 -9.40 -7.22 -18.88
N ASN A 266 -9.28 -8.05 -17.85
CA ASN A 266 -9.87 -7.83 -16.53
C ASN A 266 -8.96 -7.00 -15.60
N ARG A 267 -7.79 -6.55 -16.08
CA ARG A 267 -6.83 -5.86 -15.23
C ARG A 267 -7.13 -4.37 -15.17
N GLY A 268 -6.90 -3.76 -14.00
CA GLY A 268 -7.12 -2.33 -13.78
C GLY A 268 -6.42 -1.46 -14.82
N TRP A 269 -5.15 -1.75 -15.12
CA TRP A 269 -4.38 -1.05 -16.17
C TRP A 269 -5.02 -1.14 -17.56
N TYR A 270 -5.59 -2.29 -17.92
CA TYR A 270 -6.22 -2.48 -19.21
C TYR A 270 -7.53 -1.69 -19.27
N ILE A 271 -8.38 -1.83 -18.26
CA ILE A 271 -9.71 -1.22 -18.23
C ILE A 271 -9.63 0.30 -18.17
N GLN A 272 -8.76 0.85 -17.33
CA GLN A 272 -8.60 2.29 -17.16
C GLN A 272 -7.99 2.95 -18.40
N ALA A 273 -7.08 2.28 -19.12
CA ALA A 273 -6.55 2.79 -20.38
C ALA A 273 -7.53 2.63 -21.56
N ALA A 274 -8.33 1.56 -21.56
CA ALA A 274 -9.29 1.28 -22.63
C ALA A 274 -10.56 2.15 -22.56
N THR A 275 -10.92 2.67 -21.38
CA THR A 275 -12.17 3.39 -21.17
C THR A 275 -12.01 4.62 -20.28
N SER A 276 -12.78 5.68 -20.58
CA SER A 276 -12.88 6.85 -19.72
C SER A 276 -13.64 6.54 -18.41
N PRO A 277 -13.39 7.28 -17.32
CA PRO A 277 -14.20 7.22 -16.10
C PRO A 277 -15.70 7.31 -16.37
N LYS A 278 -16.50 6.58 -15.59
CA LYS A 278 -17.93 6.37 -15.85
C LYS A 278 -18.81 6.44 -14.60
N ASP A 279 -19.97 7.06 -14.77
CA ASP A 279 -21.09 7.07 -13.82
C ASP A 279 -22.10 5.99 -14.24
N VAL A 280 -22.20 4.92 -13.46
CA VAL A 280 -22.98 3.71 -13.79
C VAL A 280 -24.13 3.51 -12.80
N VAL A 281 -25.35 3.37 -13.31
CA VAL A 281 -26.49 2.85 -12.53
C VAL A 281 -26.81 1.43 -13.00
N ILE A 282 -26.64 0.46 -12.11
CA ILE A 282 -26.99 -0.94 -12.36
C ILE A 282 -28.44 -1.14 -11.94
N VAL A 283 -29.29 -1.57 -12.88
CA VAL A 283 -30.73 -1.75 -12.69
C VAL A 283 -31.05 -3.23 -12.78
N VAL A 284 -31.48 -3.83 -11.67
CA VAL A 284 -31.61 -5.29 -11.52
C VAL A 284 -33.06 -5.70 -11.32
N ASP A 285 -33.54 -6.60 -12.16
CA ASP A 285 -34.86 -7.21 -12.02
C ASP A 285 -34.90 -8.19 -10.85
N THR A 286 -35.80 -7.96 -9.89
CA THR A 286 -36.05 -8.84 -8.75
C THR A 286 -37.46 -9.44 -8.76
N SER A 287 -38.12 -9.42 -9.92
CA SER A 287 -39.45 -9.97 -10.10
C SER A 287 -39.47 -11.50 -10.08
N GLY A 288 -40.65 -12.08 -9.81
CA GLY A 288 -40.87 -13.51 -9.65
C GLY A 288 -40.27 -14.41 -10.74
N SER A 289 -40.13 -13.91 -11.96
CA SER A 289 -39.57 -14.64 -13.11
C SER A 289 -38.07 -14.91 -12.97
N MET A 290 -37.34 -14.05 -12.23
CA MET A 290 -35.91 -14.19 -11.97
C MET A 290 -35.57 -15.29 -10.95
N LYS A 291 -36.55 -16.02 -10.42
CA LYS A 291 -36.32 -17.04 -9.37
C LYS A 291 -35.41 -18.19 -9.84
N GLY A 292 -34.50 -18.61 -8.96
CA GLY A 292 -33.62 -19.76 -9.19
C GLY A 292 -32.36 -19.39 -9.95
N LEU A 293 -32.06 -20.10 -11.03
CA LEU A 293 -30.80 -19.95 -11.79
C LEU A 293 -30.63 -18.54 -12.36
N ARG A 294 -31.71 -17.86 -12.78
CA ARG A 294 -31.64 -16.51 -13.35
C ARG A 294 -31.10 -15.49 -12.35
N MET A 295 -31.61 -15.47 -11.12
CA MET A 295 -31.09 -14.61 -10.06
C MET A 295 -29.63 -14.95 -9.73
N ALA A 296 -29.25 -16.23 -9.72
CA ALA A 296 -27.85 -16.61 -9.51
C ALA A 296 -26.92 -16.07 -10.62
N ILE A 297 -27.34 -16.14 -11.89
CA ILE A 297 -26.61 -15.56 -13.02
C ILE A 297 -26.57 -14.02 -12.90
N ALA A 298 -27.69 -13.39 -12.56
CA ALA A 298 -27.76 -11.94 -12.39
C ALA A 298 -26.81 -11.45 -11.28
N LYS A 299 -26.81 -12.10 -10.11
CA LYS A 299 -25.87 -11.80 -9.01
C LYS A 299 -24.42 -11.90 -9.47
N HIS A 300 -24.06 -13.01 -10.13
CA HIS A 300 -22.71 -13.21 -10.65
C HIS A 300 -22.33 -12.17 -11.72
N THR A 301 -23.28 -11.79 -12.57
CA THR A 301 -23.10 -10.73 -13.59
C THR A 301 -22.83 -9.38 -12.93
N ILE A 302 -23.57 -9.02 -11.87
CA ILE A 302 -23.35 -7.78 -11.13
C ILE A 302 -21.97 -7.79 -10.47
N SER A 303 -21.58 -8.88 -9.80
CA SER A 303 -20.24 -9.01 -9.22
C SER A 303 -19.15 -8.84 -10.27
N THR A 304 -19.32 -9.45 -11.45
CA THR A 304 -18.38 -9.32 -12.58
C THR A 304 -18.33 -7.89 -13.11
N ILE A 305 -19.47 -7.20 -13.24
CA ILE A 305 -19.51 -5.78 -13.62
C ILE A 305 -18.77 -4.93 -12.58
N LEU A 306 -18.99 -5.15 -11.28
CA LEU A 306 -18.30 -4.41 -10.21
C LEU A 306 -16.78 -4.62 -10.27
N ASP A 307 -16.31 -5.82 -10.62
CA ASP A 307 -14.88 -6.10 -10.81
C ASP A 307 -14.26 -5.30 -11.97
N THR A 308 -15.07 -4.85 -12.94
CA THR A 308 -14.62 -3.99 -14.05
C THR A 308 -14.64 -2.49 -13.75
N LEU A 309 -15.13 -2.07 -12.58
CA LEU A 309 -15.12 -0.65 -12.21
C LEU A 309 -13.80 -0.29 -11.54
N GLY A 310 -13.20 0.82 -11.96
CA GLY A 310 -12.00 1.40 -11.34
C GLY A 310 -12.34 2.40 -10.24
N GLU A 311 -11.32 2.89 -9.52
CA GLU A 311 -11.50 3.85 -8.42
C GLU A 311 -12.04 5.21 -8.90
N ASN A 312 -11.83 5.57 -10.17
CA ASN A 312 -12.37 6.80 -10.76
C ASN A 312 -13.84 6.68 -11.21
N ASP A 313 -14.45 5.51 -11.07
CA ASP A 313 -15.83 5.26 -11.49
C ASP A 313 -16.81 5.46 -10.32
N PHE A 314 -18.04 5.85 -10.65
CA PHE A 314 -19.12 6.01 -9.68
C PHE A 314 -20.24 5.02 -9.98
N VAL A 315 -20.76 4.36 -8.95
CA VAL A 315 -21.77 3.31 -9.09
C VAL A 315 -22.88 3.42 -8.06
N ASN A 316 -24.09 3.02 -8.47
CA ASN A 316 -25.16 2.66 -7.56
C ASN A 316 -25.98 1.50 -8.17
N ILE A 317 -26.59 0.69 -7.32
CA ILE A 317 -27.37 -0.48 -7.71
C ILE A 317 -28.80 -0.31 -7.21
N ILE A 318 -29.74 -0.33 -8.16
CA ILE A 318 -31.18 -0.32 -7.88
C ILE A 318 -31.80 -1.64 -8.29
N ALA A 319 -32.48 -2.28 -7.33
CA ALA A 319 -33.31 -3.45 -7.55
C ALA A 319 -34.76 -2.99 -7.77
N TYR A 320 -35.46 -3.60 -8.72
CA TYR A 320 -36.86 -3.27 -8.98
C TYR A 320 -37.76 -4.49 -9.03
N ASN A 321 -38.98 -4.28 -8.58
CA ASN A 321 -40.13 -5.16 -8.76
C ASN A 321 -41.38 -4.29 -9.00
N GLU A 322 -42.38 -4.35 -8.11
CA GLU A 322 -43.52 -3.42 -8.06
C GLU A 322 -43.10 -2.05 -7.49
N TYR A 323 -42.00 -2.03 -6.74
CA TYR A 323 -41.37 -0.85 -6.15
C TYR A 323 -39.87 -0.82 -6.48
N ILE A 324 -39.26 0.35 -6.30
CA ILE A 324 -37.82 0.54 -6.43
C ILE A 324 -37.18 0.38 -5.06
N HIS A 325 -36.15 -0.45 -4.99
CA HIS A 325 -35.36 -0.73 -3.81
C HIS A 325 -33.89 -0.41 -4.10
N TYR A 326 -33.32 0.49 -3.32
CA TYR A 326 -31.88 0.70 -3.32
C TYR A 326 -31.22 -0.48 -2.60
N VAL A 327 -30.19 -1.07 -3.21
CA VAL A 327 -29.48 -2.21 -2.60
C VAL A 327 -28.82 -1.78 -1.28
N GLU A 328 -28.20 -0.59 -1.27
CA GLU A 328 -27.74 0.08 -0.04
C GLU A 328 -28.67 1.27 0.27
N PRO A 329 -29.49 1.20 1.33
CA PRO A 329 -30.40 2.29 1.71
C PRO A 329 -29.70 3.62 2.01
N CYS A 330 -28.44 3.61 2.48
CA CYS A 330 -27.67 4.82 2.74
C CYS A 330 -27.36 5.61 1.46
N PHE A 331 -27.29 4.93 0.31
CA PHE A 331 -26.92 5.53 -0.98
C PHE A 331 -28.14 5.90 -1.82
N ARG A 332 -29.26 6.24 -1.16
CA ARG A 332 -30.49 6.62 -1.83
C ARG A 332 -30.30 7.92 -2.62
N GLY A 333 -30.45 7.86 -3.94
CA GLY A 333 -30.39 9.01 -4.83
C GLY A 333 -28.98 9.54 -5.14
N ILE A 334 -27.93 8.87 -4.66
CA ILE A 334 -26.54 9.28 -4.87
C ILE A 334 -25.74 8.18 -5.56
N LEU A 335 -24.68 8.53 -6.28
CA LEU A 335 -23.68 7.57 -6.73
C LEU A 335 -22.50 7.60 -5.77
N VAL A 336 -21.86 6.46 -5.56
CA VAL A 336 -20.66 6.35 -4.71
C VAL A 336 -19.47 5.91 -5.54
N GLN A 337 -18.29 6.33 -5.12
CA GLN A 337 -17.04 5.93 -5.75
C GLN A 337 -16.86 4.40 -5.66
N ALA A 338 -16.44 3.78 -6.75
CA ALA A 338 -16.28 2.34 -6.87
C ALA A 338 -14.95 1.84 -6.24
N ASP A 339 -14.66 2.31 -5.04
CA ASP A 339 -13.51 1.86 -4.25
C ASP A 339 -13.61 0.37 -3.93
N ARG A 340 -12.47 -0.24 -3.57
CA ARG A 340 -12.43 -1.67 -3.22
C ARG A 340 -13.42 -2.02 -2.10
N ASP A 341 -13.51 -1.21 -1.06
CA ASP A 341 -14.39 -1.47 0.08
C ASP A 341 -15.87 -1.32 -0.30
N ASN A 342 -16.23 -0.29 -1.07
CA ASN A 342 -17.59 -0.09 -1.57
C ASN A 342 -18.01 -1.23 -2.51
N ARG A 343 -17.12 -1.67 -3.42
CA ARG A 343 -17.38 -2.80 -4.31
C ARG A 343 -17.62 -4.11 -3.55
N GLU A 344 -16.76 -4.42 -2.58
CA GLU A 344 -16.93 -5.62 -1.75
C GLU A 344 -18.21 -5.56 -0.89
N HIS A 345 -18.55 -4.38 -0.36
CA HIS A 345 -19.83 -4.17 0.35
C HIS A 345 -21.04 -4.41 -0.56
N PHE A 346 -21.03 -3.84 -1.77
CA PHE A 346 -22.09 -4.09 -2.74
C PHE A 346 -22.21 -5.57 -3.12
N LYS A 347 -21.10 -6.29 -3.28
CA LYS A 347 -21.12 -7.74 -3.57
C LYS A 347 -21.84 -8.52 -2.46
N GLN A 348 -21.59 -8.19 -1.19
CA GLN A 348 -22.27 -8.82 -0.06
C GLN A 348 -23.77 -8.56 -0.10
N LEU A 349 -24.19 -7.31 -0.32
CA LEU A 349 -25.61 -6.95 -0.40
C LEU A 349 -26.33 -7.57 -1.62
N VAL A 350 -25.62 -7.69 -2.75
CA VAL A 350 -26.15 -8.34 -3.97
C VAL A 350 -26.44 -9.82 -3.71
N GLU A 351 -25.62 -10.49 -2.90
CA GLU A 351 -25.87 -11.89 -2.50
C GLU A 351 -27.13 -12.06 -1.65
N GLU A 352 -27.56 -11.03 -0.93
CA GLU A 352 -28.78 -11.04 -0.11
C GLU A 352 -30.07 -10.76 -0.91
N LEU A 353 -29.96 -10.38 -2.20
CA LEU A 353 -31.14 -10.05 -3.01
C LEU A 353 -32.12 -11.21 -3.10
N MET A 354 -33.40 -10.88 -2.83
CA MET A 354 -34.52 -11.81 -2.85
C MET A 354 -35.53 -11.43 -3.92
N VAL A 355 -36.08 -12.46 -4.57
CA VAL A 355 -37.05 -12.32 -5.66
C VAL A 355 -38.48 -12.19 -5.11
N LYS A 356 -39.21 -11.12 -5.48
CA LYS A 356 -40.61 -10.86 -5.08
C LYS A 356 -41.35 -10.01 -6.12
N GLY A 357 -42.67 -10.20 -6.23
CA GLY A 357 -43.57 -9.32 -7.00
C GLY A 357 -43.41 -9.41 -8.53
N VAL A 358 -43.95 -8.41 -9.22
CA VAL A 358 -43.92 -8.24 -10.68
C VAL A 358 -42.96 -7.11 -11.07
N GLY A 359 -42.17 -7.26 -12.13
CA GLY A 359 -41.17 -6.27 -12.54
C GLY A 359 -41.77 -5.11 -13.35
N ILE A 360 -41.58 -3.87 -12.88
CA ILE A 360 -41.98 -2.65 -13.60
C ILE A 360 -40.73 -1.84 -14.00
N VAL A 361 -40.18 -2.15 -15.18
CA VAL A 361 -38.95 -1.52 -15.71
C VAL A 361 -39.08 0.00 -15.87
N SER A 362 -40.26 0.51 -16.23
CA SER A 362 -40.47 1.92 -16.53
C SER A 362 -40.23 2.85 -15.33
N GLN A 363 -40.51 2.39 -14.11
CA GLN A 363 -40.23 3.17 -12.89
C GLN A 363 -38.73 3.16 -12.60
N ALA A 364 -38.09 2.00 -12.72
CA ALA A 364 -36.66 1.84 -12.48
C ALA A 364 -35.80 2.70 -13.43
N LEU A 365 -36.15 2.73 -14.73
CA LEU A 365 -35.47 3.58 -15.71
C LEU A 365 -35.61 5.07 -15.39
N ARG A 366 -36.78 5.53 -14.94
CA ARG A 366 -36.99 6.94 -14.55
C ARG A 366 -36.10 7.33 -13.39
N GLU A 367 -36.05 6.48 -12.35
CA GLU A 367 -35.18 6.73 -11.19
C GLU A 367 -33.71 6.77 -11.60
N ALA A 368 -33.25 5.83 -12.43
CA ALA A 368 -31.87 5.80 -12.92
C ALA A 368 -31.48 7.08 -13.66
N PHE A 369 -32.36 7.60 -14.54
CA PHE A 369 -32.14 8.87 -15.21
C PHE A 369 -32.15 10.08 -14.26
N GLU A 370 -32.99 10.05 -13.22
CA GLU A 370 -33.05 11.12 -12.23
C GLU A 370 -31.77 11.18 -11.38
N ILE A 371 -31.24 10.02 -10.95
CA ILE A 371 -29.96 9.94 -10.24
C ILE A 371 -28.83 10.53 -11.11
N LEU A 372 -28.68 10.05 -12.35
CA LEU A 372 -27.63 10.51 -13.27
C LEU A 372 -27.71 12.01 -13.57
N LYS A 373 -28.93 12.54 -13.71
CA LYS A 373 -29.16 13.97 -13.96
C LYS A 373 -28.83 14.84 -12.75
N GLN A 374 -29.21 14.40 -11.54
CA GLN A 374 -28.88 15.11 -10.30
C GLN A 374 -27.37 15.19 -10.11
N PHE A 375 -26.67 14.08 -10.33
CA PHE A 375 -25.22 14.00 -10.17
C PHE A 375 -24.47 14.86 -11.18
N GLN A 376 -24.92 14.88 -12.44
CA GLN A 376 -24.41 15.79 -13.47
C GLN A 376 -24.62 17.26 -13.10
N GLY A 377 -25.80 17.62 -12.58
CA GLY A 377 -26.13 18.98 -12.16
C GLY A 377 -25.31 19.46 -10.97
N ALA A 378 -25.00 18.57 -10.03
CA ALA A 378 -24.18 18.84 -8.86
C ALA A 378 -22.66 18.85 -9.14
N ARG A 379 -22.23 18.41 -10.34
CA ARG A 379 -20.81 18.19 -10.70
C ARG A 379 -20.07 17.28 -9.70
N GLN A 380 -20.77 16.29 -9.17
CA GLN A 380 -20.23 15.35 -8.17
C GLN A 380 -19.72 14.03 -8.78
N GLY A 381 -19.93 13.80 -10.09
CA GLY A 381 -19.49 12.58 -10.77
C GLY A 381 -18.28 12.73 -11.65
N SER A 382 -18.02 11.68 -12.44
CA SER A 382 -16.88 11.61 -13.37
C SER A 382 -16.95 12.68 -14.49
N LEU A 383 -18.12 13.28 -14.72
CA LEU A 383 -18.40 14.26 -15.80
C LEU A 383 -18.11 13.74 -17.22
N CYS A 384 -17.77 12.45 -17.36
CA CYS A 384 -17.37 11.81 -18.60
C CYS A 384 -18.53 10.98 -19.15
N SER A 385 -18.48 9.66 -18.99
CA SER A 385 -19.45 8.73 -19.54
C SER A 385 -20.56 8.42 -18.54
N GLN A 386 -21.82 8.44 -18.98
CA GLN A 386 -22.96 8.00 -18.17
C GLN A 386 -23.58 6.75 -18.78
N ALA A 387 -23.80 5.73 -17.95
CA ALA A 387 -24.35 4.45 -18.40
C ALA A 387 -25.43 3.91 -17.45
N ILE A 388 -26.44 3.28 -18.05
CA ILE A 388 -27.43 2.46 -17.34
C ILE A 388 -27.23 1.02 -17.80
N MET A 389 -27.05 0.10 -16.86
CA MET A 389 -26.92 -1.32 -17.12
C MET A 389 -28.17 -2.04 -16.63
N LEU A 390 -29.06 -2.45 -17.53
CA LEU A 390 -30.31 -3.12 -17.24
C LEU A 390 -30.14 -4.65 -17.31
N LEU A 391 -30.30 -5.33 -16.18
CA LEU A 391 -30.28 -6.79 -16.07
C LEU A 391 -31.71 -7.29 -15.84
N THR A 392 -32.23 -8.07 -16.78
CA THR A 392 -33.61 -8.63 -16.72
C THR A 392 -33.71 -9.90 -17.56
N ASP A 393 -34.72 -10.74 -17.28
CA ASP A 393 -35.07 -11.87 -18.14
C ASP A 393 -36.08 -11.49 -19.24
N GLY A 394 -36.58 -10.24 -19.26
CA GLY A 394 -37.35 -9.74 -20.39
C GLY A 394 -38.01 -8.37 -20.18
N ALA A 395 -38.32 -7.71 -21.30
CA ALA A 395 -39.09 -6.46 -21.33
C ALA A 395 -40.45 -6.67 -22.01
N VAL A 396 -41.52 -6.21 -21.37
CA VAL A 396 -42.89 -6.32 -21.90
C VAL A 396 -43.20 -5.22 -22.92
N GLU A 397 -42.47 -4.10 -22.87
CA GLU A 397 -42.64 -2.94 -23.76
C GLU A 397 -41.27 -2.34 -24.09
N ASP A 398 -41.21 -1.47 -25.11
CA ASP A 398 -39.98 -0.81 -25.55
C ASP A 398 -39.66 0.48 -24.75
N TYR A 399 -40.59 0.89 -23.86
CA TYR A 399 -40.48 2.03 -22.95
C TYR A 399 -40.07 3.36 -23.61
N GLU A 400 -40.34 3.52 -24.92
CA GLU A 400 -40.05 4.70 -25.73
C GLU A 400 -40.41 6.04 -25.07
N PRO A 401 -41.58 6.21 -24.41
CA PRO A 401 -41.93 7.48 -23.77
C PRO A 401 -40.97 7.90 -22.65
N VAL A 402 -40.27 6.96 -22.02
CA VAL A 402 -39.26 7.26 -20.99
C VAL A 402 -38.01 7.80 -21.65
N PHE A 403 -37.53 7.17 -22.73
CA PHE A 403 -36.33 7.61 -23.44
C PHE A 403 -36.53 8.94 -24.16
N GLU A 404 -37.70 9.17 -24.76
CA GLU A 404 -38.09 10.46 -25.35
C GLU A 404 -38.00 11.61 -24.35
N LYS A 405 -38.44 11.37 -23.11
CA LYS A 405 -38.48 12.40 -22.07
C LYS A 405 -37.12 12.68 -21.43
N TYR A 406 -36.31 11.64 -21.20
CA TYR A 406 -35.10 11.76 -20.37
C TYR A 406 -33.78 11.70 -21.14
N ASN A 407 -33.71 11.06 -22.31
CA ASN A 407 -32.43 10.85 -23.02
C ASN A 407 -32.40 11.40 -24.46
N TRP A 408 -33.54 11.51 -25.15
CA TRP A 408 -33.58 11.97 -26.55
C TRP A 408 -33.76 13.50 -26.64
N PRO A 409 -33.24 14.15 -27.70
CA PRO A 409 -32.58 13.59 -28.89
C PRO A 409 -31.08 13.32 -28.73
N ASP A 410 -30.42 13.89 -27.72
CA ASP A 410 -28.95 13.91 -27.60
C ASP A 410 -28.34 12.52 -27.35
N ARG A 411 -29.09 11.62 -26.68
CA ARG A 411 -28.67 10.26 -26.30
C ARG A 411 -27.32 10.29 -25.56
N LYS A 412 -27.27 11.09 -24.49
CA LYS A 412 -26.06 11.28 -23.66
C LYS A 412 -25.78 10.06 -22.80
N VAL A 413 -26.83 9.46 -22.25
CA VAL A 413 -26.72 8.26 -21.42
C VAL A 413 -26.79 7.03 -22.30
N ARG A 414 -25.80 6.13 -22.15
CA ARG A 414 -25.78 4.84 -22.85
C ARG A 414 -26.53 3.79 -22.07
N VAL A 415 -27.33 2.97 -22.76
CA VAL A 415 -28.14 1.92 -22.10
C VAL A 415 -27.67 0.55 -22.57
N PHE A 416 -27.10 -0.22 -21.66
CA PHE A 416 -26.69 -1.60 -21.87
C PHE A 416 -27.77 -2.53 -21.33
N THR A 417 -28.12 -3.56 -22.09
CA THR A 417 -29.17 -4.51 -21.70
C THR A 417 -28.61 -5.92 -21.68
N TYR A 418 -28.69 -6.56 -20.52
CA TYR A 418 -28.26 -7.93 -20.27
C TYR A 418 -29.50 -8.81 -20.12
N LEU A 419 -29.75 -9.66 -21.11
CA LEU A 419 -30.83 -10.65 -21.05
C LEU A 419 -30.35 -11.87 -20.27
N ILE A 420 -30.99 -12.16 -19.14
CA ILE A 420 -30.61 -13.26 -18.25
C ILE A 420 -31.47 -14.50 -18.54
N GLY A 421 -30.79 -15.59 -18.90
CA GLY A 421 -31.41 -16.90 -19.11
C GLY A 421 -31.39 -17.36 -20.57
N ARG A 422 -31.85 -18.60 -20.77
CA ARG A 422 -31.84 -19.28 -22.08
C ARG A 422 -33.01 -18.87 -22.98
N GLU A 423 -34.04 -18.26 -22.42
CA GLU A 423 -35.24 -17.86 -23.14
C GLU A 423 -35.00 -16.52 -23.84
N VAL A 424 -35.25 -16.48 -25.14
CA VAL A 424 -35.00 -15.30 -26.00
C VAL A 424 -36.27 -14.56 -26.40
N THR A 425 -37.40 -14.86 -25.76
CA THR A 425 -38.72 -14.33 -26.15
C THR A 425 -38.80 -12.81 -26.15
N PHE A 426 -37.96 -12.14 -25.36
CA PHE A 426 -37.92 -10.69 -25.21
C PHE A 426 -36.62 -10.04 -25.73
N ALA A 427 -35.81 -10.80 -26.46
CA ALA A 427 -34.51 -10.34 -26.98
C ALA A 427 -34.65 -9.13 -27.91
N ASP A 428 -35.62 -9.14 -28.83
CA ASP A 428 -35.80 -8.08 -29.83
C ASP A 428 -36.05 -6.71 -29.18
N ARG A 429 -36.81 -6.68 -28.09
CA ARG A 429 -37.16 -5.45 -27.36
C ARG A 429 -35.97 -4.89 -26.60
N LEU A 430 -35.25 -5.74 -25.87
CA LEU A 430 -34.02 -5.33 -25.18
C LEU A 430 -32.95 -4.86 -26.17
N LYS A 431 -32.82 -5.56 -27.30
CA LYS A 431 -31.94 -5.15 -28.41
C LYS A 431 -32.34 -3.78 -28.96
N TRP A 432 -33.63 -3.53 -29.15
CA TRP A 432 -34.14 -2.23 -29.58
C TRP A 432 -33.78 -1.11 -28.58
N ILE A 433 -33.95 -1.37 -27.28
CA ILE A 433 -33.60 -0.42 -26.20
C ILE A 433 -32.11 -0.06 -26.25
N ALA A 434 -31.23 -1.06 -26.35
CA ALA A 434 -29.79 -0.84 -26.42
C ALA A 434 -29.37 -0.09 -27.68
N CYS A 435 -29.85 -0.52 -28.85
CA CYS A 435 -29.50 0.08 -30.14
C CYS A 435 -29.91 1.57 -30.22
N ASN A 436 -31.11 1.93 -29.74
CA ASN A 436 -31.57 3.32 -29.81
C ASN A 436 -30.87 4.26 -28.82
N ASN A 437 -30.25 3.72 -27.78
CA ASN A 437 -29.54 4.49 -26.76
C ASN A 437 -28.01 4.30 -26.84
N LYS A 438 -27.46 3.99 -28.02
CA LYS A 438 -26.00 3.88 -28.27
C LYS A 438 -25.26 2.92 -27.30
N GLY A 439 -25.96 1.89 -26.80
CA GLY A 439 -25.38 0.87 -25.93
C GLY A 439 -25.14 -0.46 -26.65
N TYR A 440 -25.13 -1.54 -25.88
CA TYR A 440 -24.93 -2.91 -26.37
C TYR A 440 -25.94 -3.87 -25.74
N TYR A 441 -26.32 -4.89 -26.50
CA TYR A 441 -27.20 -5.97 -26.07
C TYR A 441 -26.39 -7.26 -25.98
N THR A 442 -26.51 -7.96 -24.86
CA THR A 442 -25.92 -9.29 -24.69
C THR A 442 -26.88 -10.22 -23.95
N GLN A 443 -26.74 -11.52 -24.22
CA GLN A 443 -27.51 -12.58 -23.58
C GLN A 443 -26.57 -13.45 -22.75
N ILE A 444 -26.89 -13.60 -21.46
CA ILE A 444 -26.12 -14.43 -20.53
C ILE A 444 -26.97 -15.64 -20.15
N SER A 445 -26.62 -16.79 -20.73
CA SER A 445 -27.34 -18.05 -20.52
C SER A 445 -26.78 -18.89 -19.38
N THR A 446 -25.47 -18.78 -19.13
CA THR A 446 -24.76 -19.56 -18.11
C THR A 446 -23.79 -18.67 -17.33
N LEU A 447 -23.31 -19.17 -16.18
CA LEU A 447 -22.30 -18.47 -15.38
C LEU A 447 -20.95 -18.36 -16.10
N ALA A 448 -20.60 -19.34 -16.96
CA ALA A 448 -19.34 -19.31 -17.71
C ALA A 448 -19.33 -18.23 -18.80
N ASP A 449 -20.50 -17.93 -19.37
CA ASP A 449 -20.64 -16.91 -20.42
C ASP A 449 -20.57 -15.49 -19.86
N THR A 450 -20.69 -15.30 -18.54
CA THR A 450 -20.81 -13.99 -17.91
C THR A 450 -19.60 -13.10 -18.17
N GLN A 451 -18.39 -13.63 -18.02
CA GLN A 451 -17.17 -12.84 -18.12
C GLN A 451 -16.99 -12.21 -19.51
N GLU A 452 -17.05 -13.02 -20.57
CA GLU A 452 -16.84 -12.55 -21.94
C GLU A 452 -17.91 -11.52 -22.35
N ASN A 453 -19.16 -11.80 -22.03
CA ASN A 453 -20.28 -10.93 -22.39
C ASN A 453 -20.30 -9.59 -21.66
N VAL A 454 -19.80 -9.54 -20.41
CA VAL A 454 -19.67 -8.28 -19.68
C VAL A 454 -18.55 -7.43 -20.28
N MET A 455 -17.42 -8.00 -20.68
CA MET A 455 -16.29 -7.20 -21.19
C MET A 455 -16.60 -6.44 -22.48
N GLU A 456 -17.57 -6.88 -23.28
CA GLU A 456 -18.01 -6.22 -24.52
C GLU A 456 -18.43 -4.75 -24.36
N TYR A 457 -18.95 -4.36 -23.19
CA TYR A 457 -19.37 -2.97 -22.99
C TYR A 457 -18.16 -2.02 -23.02
N LEU A 458 -16.96 -2.50 -22.64
CA LEU A 458 -15.72 -1.71 -22.66
C LEU A 458 -15.38 -1.29 -24.09
N HIS A 459 -15.50 -2.19 -25.07
CA HIS A 459 -15.28 -1.86 -26.48
C HIS A 459 -16.22 -0.74 -26.94
N VAL A 460 -17.49 -0.77 -26.54
CA VAL A 460 -18.45 0.28 -26.90
C VAL A 460 -18.11 1.61 -26.26
N LEU A 461 -17.65 1.62 -25.00
CA LEU A 461 -17.22 2.83 -24.30
C LEU A 461 -15.91 3.40 -24.84
N SER A 462 -15.01 2.58 -25.38
CA SER A 462 -13.74 3.03 -25.95
C SER A 462 -13.89 3.84 -27.25
N ARG A 463 -14.95 3.60 -28.05
CA ARG A 463 -15.13 4.18 -29.40
C ARG A 463 -14.92 5.70 -29.52
N PRO A 464 -15.46 6.56 -28.62
CA PRO A 464 -15.24 8.00 -28.70
C PRO A 464 -13.77 8.40 -28.54
N MET A 465 -13.02 7.72 -27.67
CA MET A 465 -11.59 7.96 -27.48
C MET A 465 -10.83 7.64 -28.77
N VAL A 466 -11.17 6.52 -29.41
CA VAL A 466 -10.58 6.12 -30.70
C VAL A 466 -10.83 7.17 -31.79
N ILE A 467 -12.07 7.68 -31.88
CA ILE A 467 -12.45 8.66 -32.91
C ILE A 467 -11.73 9.99 -32.69
N ASN A 468 -11.58 10.41 -31.44
CA ASN A 468 -10.87 11.65 -31.09
C ASN A 468 -9.34 11.51 -31.20
N HIS A 469 -8.82 10.30 -31.42
CA HIS A 469 -7.39 9.97 -31.39
C HIS A 469 -6.75 10.42 -30.08
N ASP A 470 -7.48 10.20 -28.98
CA ASP A 470 -7.02 10.59 -27.66
C ASP A 470 -6.21 9.46 -27.06
N HIS A 471 -4.89 9.62 -27.07
CA HIS A 471 -3.95 8.68 -26.51
C HIS A 471 -3.58 9.12 -25.09
N ASP A 472 -4.57 9.08 -24.20
CA ASP A 472 -4.36 9.40 -22.80
C ASP A 472 -3.44 8.39 -22.14
N ILE A 473 -2.44 8.91 -21.42
CA ILE A 473 -1.54 8.11 -20.60
C ILE A 473 -2.21 7.93 -19.25
N ILE A 474 -2.42 6.68 -18.86
CA ILE A 474 -3.03 6.34 -17.58
C ILE A 474 -2.00 5.72 -16.65
N TRP A 475 -2.01 6.17 -15.40
CA TRP A 475 -1.27 5.57 -14.31
C TRP A 475 -2.24 4.87 -13.38
N THR A 476 -2.00 3.58 -13.11
CA THR A 476 -2.84 2.84 -12.17
C THR A 476 -2.48 3.15 -10.73
N GLU A 477 -3.42 2.87 -9.84
CA GLU A 477 -3.17 2.67 -8.42
C GLU A 477 -2.05 1.64 -8.16
N ALA A 478 -1.48 1.67 -6.96
CA ALA A 478 -0.48 0.69 -6.58
C ALA A 478 -1.14 -0.67 -6.34
N TYR A 479 -0.74 -1.70 -7.07
CA TYR A 479 -1.28 -3.05 -6.89
C TYR A 479 -0.18 -4.09 -6.76
N MET A 480 -0.59 -5.28 -6.32
CA MET A 480 0.28 -6.44 -6.21
C MET A 480 -0.19 -7.48 -7.22
N ASP A 481 0.66 -7.87 -8.18
CA ASP A 481 0.31 -8.96 -9.07
C ASP A 481 0.65 -10.32 -8.47
N ASN A 482 -0.26 -10.80 -7.60
CA ASN A 482 -0.18 -12.13 -6.99
C ASN A 482 -0.45 -13.27 -7.98
N LYS A 483 -0.96 -12.97 -9.19
CA LYS A 483 -1.36 -13.98 -10.18
C LYS A 483 -0.31 -14.19 -11.26
N LEU A 484 0.59 -13.23 -11.47
CA LEU A 484 1.75 -13.37 -12.37
C LEU A 484 2.83 -14.30 -11.80
N PHE A 485 3.05 -14.31 -10.48
CA PHE A 485 4.25 -14.90 -9.89
C PHE A 485 3.93 -15.86 -8.74
N THR A 486 4.08 -17.17 -9.00
CA THR A 486 3.87 -18.27 -8.02
C THR A 486 4.97 -18.34 -6.95
N SER A 487 6.08 -17.60 -7.09
CA SER A 487 7.10 -17.51 -6.05
C SER A 487 6.69 -16.50 -4.96
N GLN A 488 6.66 -16.96 -3.70
CA GLN A 488 6.40 -16.15 -2.48
C GLN A 488 7.35 -14.94 -2.28
N THR A 489 8.30 -14.74 -3.19
CA THR A 489 9.31 -13.67 -3.12
C THR A 489 8.97 -12.44 -3.96
N GLN A 490 8.21 -12.58 -5.05
CA GLN A 490 7.77 -11.47 -5.91
C GLN A 490 6.31 -11.10 -5.77
N SER A 491 5.46 -12.00 -5.25
CA SER A 491 4.06 -11.71 -4.87
C SER A 491 3.92 -10.67 -3.73
N LEU A 492 4.98 -9.90 -3.43
CA LEU A 492 5.09 -8.97 -2.31
C LEU A 492 5.58 -7.57 -2.75
N THR A 493 5.80 -7.33 -4.05
CA THR A 493 6.28 -6.04 -4.54
C THR A 493 5.10 -5.21 -5.06
N LEU A 494 4.86 -4.04 -4.47
CA LEU A 494 3.91 -3.06 -4.98
C LEU A 494 4.46 -2.46 -6.28
N LEU A 495 3.59 -2.36 -7.29
CA LEU A 495 3.89 -1.78 -8.57
C LEU A 495 2.74 -0.88 -9.04
N THR A 496 3.08 0.11 -9.87
CA THR A 496 2.12 0.90 -10.64
C THR A 496 2.44 0.71 -12.11
N THR A 497 1.42 0.77 -12.97
CA THR A 497 1.58 0.57 -14.41
C THR A 497 1.28 1.88 -15.11
N VAL A 498 2.17 2.27 -16.02
CA VAL A 498 1.85 3.24 -17.06
C VAL A 498 1.24 2.49 -18.24
N ALA A 499 0.03 2.86 -18.64
CA ALA A 499 -0.75 2.20 -19.68
C ALA A 499 -1.26 3.19 -20.73
N MET A 500 -1.34 2.72 -21.97
CA MET A 500 -1.77 3.53 -23.11
C MET A 500 -2.54 2.64 -24.10
N PRO A 501 -3.70 3.09 -24.60
CA PRO A 501 -4.50 2.30 -25.54
C PRO A 501 -3.89 2.29 -26.94
N VAL A 502 -4.11 1.20 -27.68
CA VAL A 502 -3.68 1.01 -29.06
C VAL A 502 -4.89 0.92 -29.98
N PHE A 503 -4.93 1.77 -30.99
CA PHE A 503 -6.07 1.89 -31.89
C PHE A 503 -5.72 1.48 -33.33
N SER A 504 -6.71 0.91 -34.03
CA SER A 504 -6.53 0.64 -35.46
C SER A 504 -6.55 1.93 -36.26
N ARG A 505 -5.47 2.19 -37.02
CA ARG A 505 -5.33 3.36 -37.90
C ARG A 505 -5.86 3.11 -39.32
N LYS A 506 -6.41 1.93 -39.61
CA LYS A 506 -6.91 1.58 -40.95
C LYS A 506 -8.11 2.47 -41.32
N ASN A 507 -8.13 2.97 -42.57
CA ASN A 507 -9.19 3.87 -43.03
C ASN A 507 -10.60 3.26 -42.94
N GLU A 508 -10.73 1.95 -43.12
CA GLU A 508 -12.00 1.21 -43.10
C GLU A 508 -12.56 1.05 -41.68
N THR A 509 -11.70 0.89 -40.68
CA THR A 509 -12.06 0.67 -39.27
C THR A 509 -12.07 1.98 -38.48
N ARG A 510 -11.56 3.08 -39.05
CA ARG A 510 -11.47 4.40 -38.41
C ARG A 510 -12.82 4.95 -37.93
N SER A 511 -13.90 4.70 -38.67
CA SER A 511 -15.26 5.10 -38.26
C SER A 511 -15.88 4.17 -37.21
N HIS A 512 -15.38 2.94 -37.09
CA HIS A 512 -15.87 1.94 -36.14
C HIS A 512 -15.21 2.08 -34.76
N GLY A 513 -14.02 2.70 -34.70
CA GLY A 513 -13.31 2.98 -33.46
C GLY A 513 -12.83 1.70 -32.78
N ILE A 514 -12.00 0.92 -33.46
CA ILE A 514 -11.53 -0.40 -32.97
C ILE A 514 -10.33 -0.24 -32.04
N LEU A 515 -10.47 -0.78 -30.83
CA LEU A 515 -9.40 -0.99 -29.87
C LEU A 515 -8.68 -2.31 -30.18
N LEU A 516 -7.38 -2.24 -30.49
CA LEU A 516 -6.54 -3.42 -30.72
C LEU A 516 -6.06 -4.04 -29.40
N GLY A 517 -5.87 -3.20 -28.39
CA GLY A 517 -5.36 -3.61 -27.09
C GLY A 517 -4.84 -2.43 -26.29
N VAL A 518 -4.08 -2.73 -25.25
CA VAL A 518 -3.43 -1.76 -24.36
C VAL A 518 -1.98 -2.19 -24.17
N VAL A 519 -1.06 -1.23 -24.30
CA VAL A 519 0.35 -1.40 -23.94
C VAL A 519 0.53 -0.92 -22.52
N GLY A 520 1.31 -1.65 -21.73
CA GLY A 520 1.69 -1.25 -20.38
C GLY A 520 3.16 -1.49 -20.08
N SER A 521 3.70 -0.69 -19.17
CA SER A 521 4.99 -0.93 -18.53
C SER A 521 4.89 -0.74 -17.03
N ASP A 522 5.47 -1.66 -16.27
CA ASP A 522 5.43 -1.61 -14.82
C ASP A 522 6.56 -0.74 -14.23
N VAL A 523 6.22 -0.05 -13.14
CA VAL A 523 7.14 0.70 -12.29
C VAL A 523 7.02 0.14 -10.89
N THR A 524 8.08 -0.50 -10.42
CA THR A 524 8.07 -1.04 -9.06
C THR A 524 8.28 0.08 -8.07
N LEU A 525 7.61 0.03 -6.91
CA LEU A 525 7.85 0.98 -5.83
C LEU A 525 9.33 0.98 -5.39
N ARG A 526 10.01 -0.17 -5.53
CA ARG A 526 11.45 -0.30 -5.30
C ARG A 526 12.27 0.64 -6.17
N GLU A 527 11.93 0.83 -7.44
CA GLU A 527 12.64 1.77 -8.31
C GLU A 527 12.43 3.22 -7.90
N LEU A 528 11.20 3.58 -7.52
CA LEU A 528 10.90 4.91 -6.99
C LEU A 528 11.71 5.16 -5.71
N MET A 529 11.82 4.17 -4.82
CA MET A 529 12.61 4.27 -3.59
C MET A 529 14.12 4.35 -3.83
N LYS A 530 14.65 3.85 -4.97
CA LYS A 530 16.08 3.97 -5.31
C LYS A 530 16.52 5.40 -5.61
N LEU A 531 15.56 6.29 -5.93
CA LEU A 531 15.80 7.72 -6.14
C LEU A 531 15.90 8.48 -4.81
N ALA A 532 15.35 7.93 -3.72
CA ALA A 532 15.60 8.43 -2.38
C ALA A 532 17.05 8.09 -1.95
N PRO A 533 17.67 8.85 -1.01
CA PRO A 533 19.06 8.64 -0.60
C PRO A 533 19.27 7.20 -0.13
N ARG A 534 20.19 6.48 -0.79
CA ARG A 534 20.31 5.02 -0.70
C ARG A 534 20.74 4.53 0.68
N TYR A 535 21.47 5.33 1.44
CA TYR A 535 21.80 5.00 2.83
C TYR A 535 20.59 5.01 3.77
N LYS A 536 19.39 5.37 3.29
CA LYS A 536 18.09 5.20 3.95
C LYS A 536 17.31 3.97 3.45
N TYR A 537 17.86 3.20 2.51
CA TYR A 537 17.26 1.99 1.95
C TYR A 537 18.18 0.77 2.16
N ARG A 538 17.63 -0.43 2.34
CA ARG A 538 18.38 -1.69 2.16
C ARG A 538 17.55 -2.69 1.40
N GLU A 539 18.14 -3.25 0.35
CA GLU A 539 17.61 -4.39 -0.37
C GLU A 539 17.71 -5.65 0.51
N GLY A 540 16.56 -6.27 0.83
CA GLY A 540 16.54 -7.64 1.38
C GLY A 540 15.56 -7.92 2.52
N LYS A 541 15.11 -6.92 3.29
CA LYS A 541 13.99 -7.12 4.23
C LYS A 541 12.70 -6.74 3.51
N LYS A 542 11.88 -7.76 3.26
CA LYS A 542 10.56 -7.66 2.63
C LYS A 542 9.79 -6.51 3.28
N LEU A 543 9.61 -5.40 2.56
CA LEU A 543 8.45 -4.53 2.78
C LEU A 543 7.27 -5.49 2.71
N LYS A 544 6.73 -5.89 3.87
CA LYS A 544 5.40 -6.48 3.91
C LYS A 544 4.51 -5.26 3.90
N PRO A 545 3.89 -4.89 2.77
CA PRO A 545 2.82 -3.91 2.84
C PRO A 545 1.86 -4.43 3.90
N LYS A 546 1.40 -3.57 4.81
CA LYS A 546 0.27 -3.97 5.66
C LYS A 546 -0.84 -4.45 4.70
N PRO A 547 -1.53 -5.56 4.99
CA PRO A 547 -2.60 -6.00 4.12
C PRO A 547 -3.56 -4.83 3.88
N ASN A 548 -3.87 -4.55 2.60
CA ASN A 548 -4.64 -3.41 2.09
C ASN A 548 -3.89 -2.11 1.74
N TYR A 549 -2.55 -2.08 1.72
CA TYR A 549 -1.79 -0.88 1.28
C TYR A 549 -1.85 -0.55 -0.23
N ASN A 550 -2.77 -1.16 -0.99
CA ASN A 550 -2.92 -0.93 -2.43
C ASN A 550 -3.60 0.43 -2.73
N SER A 551 -4.40 0.94 -1.78
CA SER A 551 -5.12 2.20 -1.87
C SER A 551 -5.30 2.76 -0.45
N VAL A 552 -4.32 3.52 0.05
CA VAL A 552 -4.37 4.11 1.40
C VAL A 552 -4.39 5.61 1.27
N ASP A 553 -5.38 6.25 1.88
CA ASP A 553 -5.46 7.70 1.89
C ASP A 553 -4.48 8.30 2.90
N LEU A 554 -3.98 9.50 2.60
CA LEU A 554 -3.05 10.22 3.47
C LEU A 554 -3.65 10.46 4.87
N SER A 555 -4.98 10.65 4.94
CA SER A 555 -5.72 10.82 6.19
C SER A 555 -5.77 9.56 7.06
N GLU A 556 -5.57 8.37 6.49
CA GLU A 556 -5.48 7.11 7.22
C GLU A 556 -4.09 6.88 7.81
N VAL A 557 -3.07 7.47 7.19
CA VAL A 557 -1.67 7.40 7.62
C VAL A 557 -1.38 8.41 8.73
N GLU A 558 -1.86 9.64 8.58
CA GLU A 558 -1.58 10.75 9.50
C GLU A 558 -2.83 11.15 10.30
N TRP A 559 -2.79 10.95 11.61
CA TRP A 559 -3.94 11.20 12.50
C TRP A 559 -4.01 12.67 12.96
N GLU A 560 -4.51 13.58 12.11
CA GLU A 560 -4.82 14.97 12.52
C GLU A 560 -5.90 15.68 11.68
N ASP A 561 -6.68 16.58 12.30
CA ASP A 561 -7.78 17.33 11.68
C ASP A 561 -7.34 18.29 10.54
N ARG A 562 -6.05 18.64 10.46
CA ARG A 562 -5.49 19.53 9.43
C ARG A 562 -4.90 18.78 8.23
N ALA A 563 -4.87 17.45 8.26
CA ALA A 563 -4.39 16.63 7.15
C ALA A 563 -5.17 16.90 5.84
N GLU A 564 -6.44 17.30 5.94
CA GLU A 564 -7.28 17.62 4.78
C GLU A 564 -6.74 18.81 3.96
N LEU A 565 -6.09 19.80 4.60
CA LEU A 565 -5.48 20.93 3.90
C LEU A 565 -4.26 20.49 3.10
N LEU A 566 -3.39 19.68 3.70
CA LEU A 566 -2.22 19.10 3.03
C LEU A 566 -2.66 18.22 1.86
N ARG A 567 -3.62 17.32 2.12
CA ARG A 567 -4.19 16.41 1.12
C ARG A 567 -4.76 17.19 -0.06
N THR A 568 -5.58 18.21 0.21
CA THR A 568 -6.17 19.05 -0.84
C THR A 568 -5.11 19.79 -1.65
N ALA A 569 -4.09 20.38 -1.00
CA ALA A 569 -3.01 21.08 -1.69
C ALA A 569 -2.20 20.15 -2.59
N MET A 570 -1.88 18.94 -2.13
CA MET A 570 -1.17 17.93 -2.92
C MET A 570 -2.01 17.40 -4.09
N ILE A 571 -3.32 17.19 -3.89
CA ILE A 571 -4.25 16.79 -4.97
C ILE A 571 -4.37 17.90 -6.02
N ASN A 572 -4.43 19.15 -5.58
CA ASN A 572 -4.46 20.32 -6.47
C ASN A 572 -3.11 20.62 -7.13
N ARG A 573 -2.07 19.81 -6.87
CA ARG A 573 -0.72 19.96 -7.43
C ARG A 573 -0.07 21.30 -7.09
N GLU A 574 -0.34 21.79 -5.89
CA GLU A 574 0.31 22.99 -5.39
C GLU A 574 1.72 22.66 -4.87
N THR A 575 2.61 23.65 -4.90
CA THR A 575 3.94 23.54 -4.27
C THR A 575 3.96 24.41 -3.02
N GLY A 576 4.40 23.85 -1.89
CA GLY A 576 4.41 24.57 -0.64
C GLY A 576 4.97 23.78 0.53
N SER A 577 4.79 24.35 1.72
CA SER A 577 5.12 23.71 2.99
C SER A 577 4.04 23.93 4.05
N LEU A 578 3.91 22.97 4.95
CA LEU A 578 2.93 22.99 6.03
C LEU A 578 3.47 22.28 7.28
N SER A 579 3.30 22.89 8.45
CA SER A 579 3.64 22.27 9.73
C SER A 579 2.40 21.63 10.36
N LEU A 580 2.52 20.38 10.80
CA LEU A 580 1.45 19.60 11.44
C LEU A 580 1.94 18.95 12.73
N ASP A 581 1.03 18.80 13.71
CA ASP A 581 1.32 18.16 15.00
C ASP A 581 0.80 16.72 14.97
N VAL A 582 1.72 15.80 14.63
CA VAL A 582 1.42 14.40 14.35
C VAL A 582 1.49 13.54 15.61
N LYS A 583 0.57 12.58 15.71
CA LYS A 583 0.52 11.56 16.75
C LYS A 583 0.95 10.21 16.19
N VAL A 584 2.15 9.76 16.52
CA VAL A 584 2.66 8.46 16.06
C VAL A 584 2.33 7.38 17.09
N PRO A 585 1.54 6.35 16.74
CA PRO A 585 1.22 5.25 17.64
C PRO A 585 2.44 4.33 17.81
N LEU A 586 2.81 4.06 19.06
CA LEU A 586 3.89 3.16 19.46
C LEU A 586 3.31 1.90 20.14
N ASP A 587 4.06 0.80 20.10
CA ASP A 587 3.68 -0.50 20.69
C ASP A 587 2.27 -0.98 20.32
N LYS A 588 1.93 -0.98 19.03
CA LYS A 588 0.58 -1.34 18.55
C LYS A 588 -0.53 -0.43 19.13
N GLY A 589 -0.21 0.85 19.36
CA GLY A 589 -1.17 1.87 19.81
C GLY A 589 -1.31 1.99 21.33
N LYS A 590 -0.42 1.38 22.13
CA LYS A 590 -0.44 1.54 23.60
C LYS A 590 0.15 2.86 24.07
N ARG A 591 1.07 3.44 23.29
CA ARG A 591 1.73 4.73 23.57
C ARG A 591 1.62 5.62 22.34
N VAL A 592 1.74 6.93 22.55
CA VAL A 592 1.71 7.92 21.46
C VAL A 592 2.91 8.85 21.61
N LEU A 593 3.66 9.02 20.52
CA LEU A 593 4.68 10.05 20.40
C LEU A 593 4.06 11.27 19.71
N LEU A 594 4.28 12.44 20.29
CA LEU A 594 3.84 13.71 19.72
C LEU A 594 5.03 14.32 18.98
N LEU A 595 4.86 14.57 17.69
CA LEU A 595 5.88 15.14 16.81
C LEU A 595 5.33 16.39 16.14
N THR A 596 6.16 17.40 15.94
CA THR A 596 5.84 18.48 15.00
C THR A 596 6.63 18.25 13.72
N ASN A 597 5.91 17.98 12.64
CA ASN A 597 6.46 17.64 11.34
C ASN A 597 6.26 18.80 10.37
N ASP A 598 7.32 19.18 9.66
CA ASP A 598 7.28 20.10 8.54
C ASP A 598 7.18 19.30 7.24
N TYR A 599 6.03 19.40 6.58
CA TYR A 599 5.74 18.79 5.29
C TYR A 599 6.13 19.77 4.19
N PHE A 600 6.85 19.27 3.20
CA PHE A 600 7.22 19.98 1.97
C PHE A 600 6.68 19.18 0.80
N PHE A 601 5.98 19.83 -0.13
CA PHE A 601 5.35 19.11 -1.22
C PHE A 601 5.41 19.89 -2.53
N THR A 602 5.48 19.15 -3.63
CA THR A 602 5.50 19.67 -5.00
C THR A 602 4.88 18.65 -5.94
N ASP A 603 4.54 19.07 -7.16
CA ASP A 603 4.03 18.16 -8.18
C ASP A 603 5.17 17.53 -8.99
N ILE A 604 4.91 16.34 -9.54
CA ILE A 604 5.79 15.71 -10.52
C ILE A 604 5.23 16.03 -11.91
N SER A 605 5.96 16.84 -12.67
CA SER A 605 5.52 17.30 -13.99
C SER A 605 5.23 16.12 -14.92
N ASP A 606 4.29 16.30 -15.85
CA ASP A 606 3.84 15.27 -16.82
C ASP A 606 3.26 13.98 -16.21
N THR A 607 2.99 13.95 -14.90
CA THR A 607 2.34 12.82 -14.21
C THR A 607 1.19 13.32 -13.32
N PRO A 608 0.28 12.43 -12.87
CA PRO A 608 -0.76 12.77 -11.90
C PRO A 608 -0.26 12.79 -10.45
N PHE A 609 1.04 12.52 -10.21
CA PHE A 609 1.59 12.35 -8.87
C PHE A 609 2.08 13.67 -8.27
N SER A 610 1.93 13.78 -6.96
CA SER A 610 2.57 14.81 -6.14
C SER A 610 3.49 14.14 -5.13
N LEU A 611 4.64 14.74 -4.88
CA LEU A 611 5.63 14.25 -3.94
C LEU A 611 5.58 15.08 -2.66
N GLY A 612 5.53 14.39 -1.51
CA GLY A 612 5.68 14.99 -0.20
C GLY A 612 6.92 14.46 0.51
N LEU A 613 7.67 15.34 1.16
CA LEU A 613 8.74 15.03 2.08
C LEU A 613 8.38 15.57 3.45
N VAL A 614 8.71 14.80 4.49
CA VAL A 614 8.47 15.19 5.87
C VAL A 614 9.82 15.33 6.57
N LEU A 615 10.03 16.46 7.24
CA LEU A 615 11.13 16.67 8.16
C LEU A 615 10.54 16.92 9.56
N SER A 616 10.88 16.05 10.51
CA SER A 616 10.56 16.31 11.92
C SER A 616 11.46 17.42 12.46
N ARG A 617 10.87 18.35 13.21
CA ARG A 617 11.61 19.45 13.83
C ARG A 617 12.65 18.93 14.80
N GLY A 618 13.79 19.61 14.88
CA GLY A 618 14.92 19.19 15.73
C GLY A 618 15.91 18.30 14.98
N HIS A 619 15.67 16.99 14.91
CA HIS A 619 16.66 16.04 14.37
C HIS A 619 16.78 16.07 12.84
N GLY A 620 15.71 16.48 12.14
CA GLY A 620 15.66 16.51 10.67
C GLY A 620 16.18 17.78 10.01
N GLU A 621 16.11 18.93 10.70
CA GLU A 621 16.36 20.26 10.12
C GLU A 621 17.86 20.58 9.90
N HIS A 622 18.72 20.11 10.79
CA HIS A 622 20.14 20.44 10.77
C HIS A 622 20.99 19.17 10.72
N ILE A 623 21.94 19.11 9.79
CA ILE A 623 22.93 18.04 9.62
C ILE A 623 24.26 18.53 10.16
N LEU A 624 24.87 17.70 11.01
CA LEU A 624 26.24 17.90 11.48
C LEU A 624 27.20 17.24 10.51
N LEU A 625 28.06 18.04 9.87
CA LEU A 625 29.10 17.58 8.97
C LEU A 625 30.46 17.72 9.65
N GLY A 626 31.16 16.61 9.81
CA GLY A 626 32.52 16.57 10.34
C GLY A 626 33.51 16.06 9.30
N ASN A 627 34.76 16.52 9.39
CA ASN A 627 35.84 16.03 8.53
C ASN A 627 36.98 15.46 9.37
N THR A 628 37.54 14.34 8.93
CA THR A 628 38.67 13.66 9.58
C THR A 628 39.61 13.03 8.54
N SER A 629 40.83 12.68 8.96
CA SER A 629 41.73 11.92 8.10
C SER A 629 41.29 10.47 7.98
N VAL A 630 41.52 9.85 6.82
CA VAL A 630 41.12 8.47 6.56
C VAL A 630 41.89 7.51 7.48
N GLU A 631 43.17 7.79 7.76
CA GLU A 631 43.97 6.94 8.65
C GLU A 631 43.47 6.95 10.09
N GLU A 632 43.16 8.13 10.64
CA GLU A 632 42.62 8.27 12.01
C GLU A 632 41.23 7.62 12.11
N GLY A 633 40.35 7.91 11.15
CA GLY A 633 38.99 7.36 11.16
C GLY A 633 38.95 5.83 11.01
N LEU A 634 39.80 5.27 10.13
CA LEU A 634 39.83 3.82 9.91
C LEU A 634 40.41 3.07 11.11
N HIS A 635 41.41 3.66 11.80
CA HIS A 635 41.96 3.09 13.02
C HIS A 635 40.88 2.92 14.10
N ASP A 636 40.08 3.97 14.33
CA ASP A 636 39.05 3.96 15.37
C ASP A 636 37.82 3.14 14.96
N LEU A 637 37.46 3.12 13.66
CA LEU A 637 36.33 2.34 13.15
C LEU A 637 36.52 0.82 13.28
N LEU A 638 37.77 0.33 13.24
CA LEU A 638 38.10 -1.09 13.33
C LEU A 638 38.12 -1.63 14.78
N HIS A 639 37.80 -0.79 15.77
CA HIS A 639 37.79 -1.19 17.16
C HIS A 639 36.61 -2.16 17.47
N PRO A 640 36.82 -3.21 18.28
CA PRO A 640 35.82 -4.27 18.50
C PRO A 640 34.55 -3.86 19.27
N ASP A 641 34.54 -2.68 19.92
CA ASP A 641 33.36 -2.15 20.63
C ASP A 641 32.37 -1.43 19.70
N LEU A 642 32.76 -1.22 18.44
CA LEU A 642 31.99 -0.53 17.42
C LEU A 642 31.30 -1.52 16.47
N THR A 643 30.07 -1.19 16.14
CA THR A 643 29.27 -1.92 15.17
C THR A 643 28.60 -0.95 14.21
N LEU A 644 28.67 -1.27 12.92
CA LEU A 644 27.86 -0.62 11.91
C LEU A 644 26.59 -1.44 11.67
N PRO A 645 25.43 -0.80 11.53
CA PRO A 645 24.22 -1.48 11.17
C PRO A 645 24.42 -2.11 9.79
N GLY A 646 24.36 -3.45 9.72
CA GLY A 646 24.37 -4.13 8.43
C GLY A 646 23.19 -3.74 7.53
N ASP A 647 22.18 -3.06 8.11
CA ASP A 647 21.02 -2.54 7.41
C ASP A 647 21.24 -1.22 6.63
N TRP A 648 22.32 -0.49 6.89
CA TRP A 648 22.63 0.75 6.17
C TRP A 648 23.47 0.45 4.93
N ILE A 649 23.20 1.13 3.81
CA ILE A 649 24.01 1.00 2.59
C ILE A 649 24.97 2.19 2.54
N TYR A 650 26.20 1.95 2.99
CA TYR A 650 27.34 2.87 2.83
C TYR A 650 28.01 2.66 1.47
N CYS A 651 28.10 1.39 1.06
CA CYS A 651 28.67 0.95 -0.20
C CYS A 651 27.73 0.00 -0.93
N ILE A 652 27.65 0.15 -2.25
CA ILE A 652 26.85 -0.67 -3.15
C ILE A 652 27.52 -2.05 -3.25
N THR A 653 26.85 -3.06 -2.70
CA THR A 653 27.36 -4.45 -2.62
C THR A 653 26.38 -5.47 -3.22
N ASP A 654 25.20 -5.01 -3.62
CA ASP A 654 24.08 -5.81 -4.12
C ASP A 654 24.12 -6.07 -5.63
N ILE A 655 24.85 -5.25 -6.38
CA ILE A 655 25.00 -5.35 -7.84
C ILE A 655 25.97 -6.48 -8.23
N ASP A 656 27.19 -6.47 -7.68
CA ASP A 656 28.22 -7.45 -8.03
C ASP A 656 28.12 -8.71 -7.13
N PRO A 657 28.03 -9.93 -7.73
CA PRO A 657 28.06 -11.19 -6.99
C PRO A 657 29.25 -11.36 -6.03
N ASP A 658 30.41 -10.78 -6.34
CA ASP A 658 31.61 -10.84 -5.52
C ASP A 658 31.56 -9.85 -4.36
N HIS A 659 30.93 -8.69 -4.54
CA HIS A 659 30.69 -7.72 -3.46
C HIS A 659 29.59 -8.16 -2.48
N ARG A 660 28.62 -8.99 -2.90
CA ARG A 660 27.53 -9.50 -2.03
C ARG A 660 28.01 -10.27 -0.80
N LYS A 661 29.24 -10.78 -0.82
CA LYS A 661 29.83 -11.53 0.30
C LYS A 661 30.43 -10.60 1.37
N LEU A 662 30.60 -9.32 1.06
CA LEU A 662 31.20 -8.34 1.94
C LEU A 662 30.18 -7.81 2.95
N SER A 663 30.60 -7.66 4.20
CA SER A 663 29.91 -6.79 5.13
C SER A 663 30.10 -5.32 4.72
N GLN A 664 29.17 -4.44 5.14
CA GLN A 664 29.27 -3.02 4.86
C GLN A 664 30.55 -2.40 5.44
N LEU A 665 31.00 -2.86 6.61
CA LEU A 665 32.29 -2.45 7.19
C LEU A 665 33.47 -2.86 6.30
N GLU A 666 33.51 -4.10 5.82
CA GLU A 666 34.56 -4.57 4.90
C GLU A 666 34.54 -3.81 3.57
N ALA A 667 33.35 -3.47 3.06
CA ALA A 667 33.17 -2.67 1.85
C ALA A 667 33.77 -1.26 2.03
N ILE A 668 33.46 -0.58 3.14
CA ILE A 668 34.06 0.73 3.48
C ILE A 668 35.58 0.62 3.56
N VAL A 669 36.11 -0.41 4.22
CA VAL A 669 37.56 -0.62 4.36
C VAL A 669 38.21 -0.79 2.97
N ARG A 670 37.62 -1.58 2.06
CA ARG A 670 38.15 -1.79 0.70
C ARG A 670 38.10 -0.53 -0.15
N PHE A 671 37.01 0.25 -0.03
CA PHE A 671 36.86 1.53 -0.70
C PHE A 671 37.93 2.54 -0.24
N LEU A 672 38.08 2.72 1.07
CA LEU A 672 39.04 3.66 1.64
C LEU A 672 40.52 3.27 1.40
N THR A 673 40.80 1.97 1.33
CA THR A 673 42.16 1.46 1.05
C THR A 673 42.49 1.38 -0.45
N GLY A 674 41.52 1.68 -1.32
CA GLY A 674 41.70 1.63 -2.78
C GLY A 674 41.95 0.22 -3.32
N GLN A 675 41.55 -0.83 -2.58
CA GLN A 675 41.73 -2.22 -3.00
C GLN A 675 40.79 -2.63 -4.13
N ASP A 676 39.63 -1.97 -4.24
CA ASP A 676 38.59 -2.30 -5.20
C ASP A 676 38.02 -1.00 -5.82
N PRO A 677 38.49 -0.57 -7.01
CA PRO A 677 38.07 0.68 -7.63
C PRO A 677 36.65 0.62 -8.21
N ASP A 678 36.09 -0.57 -8.38
CA ASP A 678 34.75 -0.79 -8.94
C ASP A 678 33.65 -0.68 -7.87
N LEU A 679 34.03 -0.53 -6.59
CA LEU A 679 33.11 -0.40 -5.47
C LEU A 679 32.63 1.05 -5.30
N GLU A 680 31.35 1.30 -5.55
CA GLU A 680 30.72 2.61 -5.38
C GLU A 680 30.20 2.82 -3.94
N CYS A 681 30.64 3.88 -3.26
CA CYS A 681 30.21 4.23 -1.90
C CYS A 681 29.76 5.68 -1.79
N ASP A 682 28.91 5.98 -0.80
CA ASP A 682 28.50 7.34 -0.46
C ASP A 682 29.62 8.03 0.34
N GLU A 683 30.41 8.86 -0.33
CA GLU A 683 31.55 9.54 0.28
C GLU A 683 31.16 10.46 1.45
N GLU A 684 29.99 11.12 1.38
CA GLU A 684 29.56 12.06 2.42
C GLU A 684 29.24 11.28 3.70
N LEU A 685 28.45 10.21 3.57
CA LEU A 685 28.11 9.35 4.70
C LEU A 685 29.31 8.59 5.26
N VAL A 686 30.20 8.07 4.41
CA VAL A 686 31.42 7.38 4.89
C VAL A 686 32.31 8.35 5.68
N ARG A 687 32.43 9.61 5.24
CA ARG A 687 33.16 10.64 5.99
C ARG A 687 32.49 10.96 7.34
N GLU A 688 31.17 11.02 7.39
CA GLU A 688 30.42 11.18 8.65
C GLU A 688 30.71 10.02 9.62
N VAL A 689 30.65 8.76 9.15
CA VAL A 689 30.95 7.58 10.00
C VAL A 689 32.38 7.62 10.54
N LEU A 690 33.36 7.97 9.70
CA LEU A 690 34.75 8.08 10.13
C LEU A 690 34.92 9.17 11.18
N PHE A 691 34.26 10.31 11.00
CA PHE A 691 34.29 11.39 11.97
C PHE A 691 33.65 10.98 13.30
N ASP A 692 32.48 10.35 13.25
CA ASP A 692 31.77 9.84 14.43
C ASP A 692 32.63 8.80 15.19
N ALA A 693 33.37 7.94 14.48
CA ALA A 693 34.28 6.98 15.11
C ALA A 693 35.37 7.67 15.95
N VAL A 694 35.98 8.74 15.42
CA VAL A 694 37.04 9.50 16.10
C VAL A 694 36.50 10.29 17.29
N VAL A 695 35.36 10.96 17.15
CA VAL A 695 34.79 11.78 18.24
C VAL A 695 34.31 10.91 19.39
N THR A 696 33.81 9.71 19.10
CA THR A 696 33.29 8.77 20.09
C THR A 696 34.38 7.88 20.71
N ALA A 697 35.58 7.82 20.14
CA ALA A 697 36.73 7.04 20.64
C ALA A 697 36.99 7.18 22.16
N PRO A 698 36.96 8.38 22.77
CA PRO A 698 37.22 8.56 24.21
C PRO A 698 36.20 7.88 25.14
N MET A 699 35.03 7.48 24.63
CA MET A 699 33.99 6.83 25.43
C MET A 699 34.43 5.45 25.93
N GLU A 700 35.26 4.75 25.16
CA GLU A 700 35.81 3.45 25.57
C GLU A 700 36.64 3.58 26.86
N ALA A 701 37.58 4.52 26.88
CA ALA A 701 38.42 4.76 28.04
C ALA A 701 37.59 5.24 29.25
N TYR A 702 36.54 6.03 29.00
CA TYR A 702 35.65 6.50 30.05
C TYR A 702 34.84 5.37 30.69
N TRP A 703 34.19 4.53 29.88
CA TRP A 703 33.43 3.39 30.39
C TRP A 703 34.32 2.34 31.03
N THR A 704 35.52 2.10 30.49
CA THR A 704 36.50 1.19 31.10
C THR A 704 36.95 1.70 32.46
N ALA A 705 37.24 3.00 32.59
CA ALA A 705 37.60 3.59 33.88
C ALA A 705 36.46 3.53 34.90
N LEU A 706 35.21 3.72 34.46
CA LEU A 706 34.03 3.56 35.32
C LEU A 706 33.86 2.11 35.77
N ALA A 707 33.99 1.14 34.87
CA ALA A 707 33.89 -0.28 35.18
C ALA A 707 34.95 -0.73 36.21
N LEU A 708 36.17 -0.20 36.12
CA LEU A 708 37.26 -0.50 37.05
C LEU A 708 37.13 0.16 38.43
N ASN A 709 36.30 1.19 38.58
CA ASN A 709 36.13 1.92 39.84
C ASN A 709 35.16 1.21 40.81
N PHE A 710 34.54 0.09 40.41
CA PHE A 710 33.62 -0.66 41.26
C PHE A 710 34.35 -1.69 42.13
N SER A 711 34.07 -1.61 43.44
CA SER A 711 34.40 -2.67 44.40
C SER A 711 33.53 -3.90 44.11
N GLU A 712 34.12 -5.11 44.20
CA GLU A 712 33.42 -6.39 44.03
C GLU A 712 32.21 -6.60 44.97
N GLU A 713 32.03 -5.75 45.99
CA GLU A 713 30.96 -5.85 46.99
C GLU A 713 29.70 -5.02 46.67
N ALA A 714 29.69 -4.15 45.65
CA ALA A 714 28.52 -3.35 45.26
C ALA A 714 27.79 -3.99 44.07
N GLU A 715 26.47 -4.21 44.20
CA GLU A 715 25.67 -4.64 43.04
C GLU A 715 25.72 -3.55 41.95
N PRO A 716 26.08 -3.89 40.71
CA PRO A 716 26.09 -2.94 39.61
C PRO A 716 24.67 -2.43 39.35
N VAL A 717 24.49 -1.12 39.40
CA VAL A 717 23.19 -0.45 39.18
C VAL A 717 22.80 -0.41 37.69
N VAL A 718 23.79 -0.59 36.80
CA VAL A 718 23.64 -0.49 35.34
C VAL A 718 24.32 -1.69 34.68
N ASP A 719 23.60 -2.35 33.76
CA ASP A 719 24.09 -3.54 33.06
C ASP A 719 24.98 -3.18 31.85
N LEU A 720 24.53 -2.19 31.05
CA LEU A 720 25.09 -1.83 29.74
C LEU A 720 24.98 -0.31 29.52
N ALA A 721 26.02 0.31 28.95
CA ALA A 721 25.93 1.61 28.27
C ALA A 721 26.03 1.43 26.76
N PHE A 722 25.32 2.28 26.03
CA PHE A 722 25.29 2.28 24.58
C PHE A 722 25.28 3.72 24.05
N LEU A 723 25.72 3.87 22.81
CA LEU A 723 25.76 5.11 22.06
C LEU A 723 25.36 4.78 20.63
N GLY A 724 24.44 5.56 20.05
CA GLY A 724 24.22 5.60 18.61
C GLY A 724 24.54 6.98 18.10
N THR A 725 24.92 7.06 16.84
CA THR A 725 25.16 8.33 16.15
C THR A 725 24.23 8.45 14.96
N ARG A 726 24.12 9.65 14.41
CA ARG A 726 23.29 9.91 13.23
C ARG A 726 23.73 9.08 12.02
N ALA A 727 25.03 8.85 11.84
CA ALA A 727 25.56 8.08 10.71
C ALA A 727 25.36 6.54 10.87
N GLY A 728 24.67 6.12 11.93
CA GLY A 728 24.34 4.72 12.21
C GLY A 728 25.35 4.02 13.11
N LEU A 729 26.50 4.61 13.40
CA LEU A 729 27.55 4.00 14.23
C LEU A 729 27.04 3.75 15.65
N LEU A 730 27.16 2.50 16.10
CA LEU A 730 26.71 2.04 17.41
C LEU A 730 27.89 1.51 18.23
N ARG A 731 28.04 2.02 19.45
CA ARG A 731 29.05 1.59 20.41
C ARG A 731 28.38 1.12 21.68
N SER A 732 28.89 0.05 22.29
CA SER A 732 28.33 -0.44 23.56
C SER A 732 29.39 -0.99 24.50
N SER A 733 29.18 -0.85 25.80
CA SER A 733 30.07 -1.35 26.85
C SER A 733 29.26 -2.02 27.96
N LEU A 734 29.68 -3.22 28.33
CA LEU A 734 29.10 -4.01 29.42
C LEU A 734 29.79 -3.68 30.74
N PHE A 735 29.02 -3.35 31.77
CA PHE A 735 29.55 -3.19 33.14
C PHE A 735 29.43 -4.48 33.96
N VAL A 736 28.64 -5.43 33.47
CA VAL A 736 28.41 -6.73 34.09
C VAL A 736 28.82 -7.82 33.11
N GLY A 737 29.40 -8.93 33.61
CA GLY A 737 29.77 -10.06 32.75
C GLY A 737 28.58 -10.53 31.90
N SER A 738 28.83 -10.91 30.65
CA SER A 738 27.81 -11.24 29.63
C SER A 738 26.80 -12.30 30.07
N GLU A 739 27.17 -13.18 31.01
CA GLU A 739 26.27 -14.19 31.59
C GLU A 739 25.23 -13.64 32.56
N LYS A 740 25.53 -12.51 33.21
CA LYS A 740 24.75 -11.86 34.27
C LYS A 740 23.91 -10.68 33.76
N VAL A 741 23.98 -10.35 32.48
CA VAL A 741 23.17 -9.28 31.87
C VAL A 741 21.69 -9.66 31.98
N SER A 742 20.89 -8.78 32.58
CA SER A 742 19.47 -9.04 32.85
C SER A 742 18.66 -9.23 31.57
N ASP A 743 19.09 -8.59 30.48
CA ASP A 743 18.53 -8.79 29.14
C ASP A 743 19.63 -8.99 28.09
N LYS A 744 19.69 -10.20 27.53
CA LYS A 744 20.65 -10.56 26.48
C LYS A 744 20.23 -10.09 25.08
N ARG A 745 18.99 -9.60 24.91
CA ARG A 745 18.45 -9.07 23.64
C ARG A 745 18.25 -7.55 23.74
N PHE A 746 19.35 -6.85 24.00
CA PHE A 746 19.37 -5.40 24.18
C PHE A 746 18.75 -4.64 22.98
N LEU A 747 19.01 -5.09 21.75
CA LEU A 747 18.27 -4.68 20.55
C LEU A 747 17.21 -5.74 20.25
N THR A 748 15.93 -5.33 20.21
CA THR A 748 14.85 -6.27 19.89
C THR A 748 14.84 -6.59 18.40
N PRO A 749 14.27 -7.74 17.98
CA PRO A 749 13.93 -7.96 16.57
C PRO A 749 13.00 -6.87 16.00
N ALA A 750 12.28 -6.13 16.85
CA ALA A 750 11.46 -4.99 16.47
C ALA A 750 12.29 -3.69 16.28
N ASP A 751 13.40 -3.50 17.00
CA ASP A 751 14.39 -2.45 16.72
C ASP A 751 15.14 -2.75 15.43
N ASP A 752 15.44 -4.03 15.16
CA ASP A 752 15.95 -4.52 13.88
C ASP A 752 14.89 -4.46 12.75
N ALA A 753 13.59 -4.47 13.06
CA ALA A 753 12.49 -4.43 12.08
C ALA A 753 11.92 -3.02 11.85
N SER A 754 12.07 -2.10 12.80
CA SER A 754 11.67 -0.68 12.70
C SER A 754 12.53 0.10 11.70
N VAL A 755 13.52 -0.56 11.11
CA VAL A 755 14.39 -0.10 10.02
C VAL A 755 13.63 0.18 8.71
N PHE A 756 12.33 -0.14 8.62
CA PHE A 756 11.53 -0.04 7.39
C PHE A 756 10.20 0.74 7.48
N THR A 757 10.01 1.57 8.51
CA THR A 757 9.03 2.68 8.46
C THR A 757 9.76 4.00 8.22
N LEU A 758 9.06 5.08 7.84
CA LEU A 758 9.56 6.42 7.45
C LEU A 758 10.57 7.11 8.40
N ASP A 759 11.02 6.40 9.44
CA ASP A 759 11.73 6.75 10.65
C ASP A 759 12.80 5.69 10.97
N ARG A 760 13.95 5.76 10.27
CA ARG A 760 14.97 4.68 10.22
C ARG A 760 15.83 4.51 11.48
N PHE A 761 15.70 5.40 12.46
CA PHE A 761 16.40 5.28 13.74
C PHE A 761 15.64 4.39 14.72
N PRO A 762 16.34 3.61 15.57
CA PRO A 762 15.70 2.85 16.65
C PRO A 762 14.77 3.73 17.48
N LEU A 763 13.71 3.14 18.04
CA LEU A 763 12.68 3.90 18.76
C LEU A 763 13.27 4.76 19.88
N TRP A 764 14.26 4.23 20.60
CA TRP A 764 14.94 4.93 21.69
C TRP A 764 15.72 6.18 21.23
N TYR A 765 16.21 6.19 19.97
CA TYR A 765 16.93 7.32 19.39
C TYR A 765 15.96 8.43 19.03
N ARG A 766 14.87 8.07 18.33
CA ARG A 766 13.80 9.02 17.95
C ARG A 766 13.20 9.70 19.18
N GLN A 767 12.87 8.91 20.20
CA GLN A 767 12.31 9.49 21.42
C GLN A 767 13.27 10.44 22.12
N ALA A 768 14.57 10.12 22.14
CA ALA A 768 15.58 10.98 22.75
C ALA A 768 15.82 12.26 21.93
N SER A 769 15.83 12.17 20.60
CA SER A 769 16.11 13.29 19.70
C SER A 769 14.99 14.35 19.69
N GLU A 770 13.77 13.95 20.01
CA GLU A 770 12.62 14.86 20.10
C GLU A 770 12.52 15.59 21.45
N GLN A 771 13.25 15.12 22.46
CA GLN A 771 13.28 15.78 23.76
C GLN A 771 14.46 16.77 23.83
N PRO A 772 14.34 17.84 24.64
CA PRO A 772 15.44 18.78 24.83
C PRO A 772 16.72 18.06 25.26
N ALA A 773 17.86 18.44 24.66
CA ALA A 773 19.15 17.84 24.96
C ALA A 773 19.45 17.88 26.48
N GLY A 774 19.91 16.75 27.02
CA GLY A 774 20.16 16.58 28.46
C GLY A 774 18.95 16.10 29.27
N SER A 775 17.75 16.00 28.69
CA SER A 775 16.63 15.29 29.31
C SER A 775 16.69 13.79 28.98
N PHE A 776 16.28 12.94 29.92
CA PHE A 776 16.30 11.49 29.75
C PHE A 776 14.90 10.94 29.49
N VAL A 777 14.79 10.09 28.47
CA VAL A 777 13.59 9.30 28.18
C VAL A 777 13.78 7.90 28.73
N PHE A 778 12.83 7.46 29.56
CA PHE A 778 12.82 6.11 30.12
C PHE A 778 11.82 5.23 29.36
N ASN A 779 12.32 4.20 28.69
CA ASN A 779 11.52 3.28 27.91
C ASN A 779 11.35 1.94 28.68
N LEU A 780 10.09 1.65 29.03
CA LEU A 780 9.66 0.45 29.73
C LEU A 780 9.27 -0.65 28.73
N ARG A 781 9.78 -1.86 28.93
CA ARG A 781 9.44 -2.99 28.08
C ARG A 781 8.09 -3.60 28.48
N SER A 782 7.19 -3.79 27.51
CA SER A 782 5.95 -4.56 27.70
C SER A 782 6.25 -6.05 27.48
N ALA A 783 6.10 -6.86 28.53
CA ALA A 783 6.27 -8.30 28.48
C ALA A 783 5.18 -8.96 27.61
N GLU A 784 5.44 -9.12 26.31
CA GLU A 784 4.52 -9.81 25.38
C GLU A 784 5.10 -11.09 24.76
N GLU A 785 6.22 -11.63 25.28
CA GLU A 785 6.55 -13.05 25.12
C GLU A 785 6.27 -13.79 26.43
N PRO A 786 5.62 -14.97 26.42
CA PRO A 786 5.37 -15.75 27.62
C PRO A 786 6.66 -16.45 28.08
N GLY A 787 7.60 -15.66 28.58
CA GLY A 787 8.76 -16.08 29.35
C GLY A 787 8.56 -15.69 30.81
N LEU A 788 8.56 -16.68 31.68
CA LEU A 788 8.27 -16.58 33.10
C LEU A 788 9.29 -15.69 33.84
N GLY A 789 8.88 -14.51 34.31
CA GLY A 789 9.51 -13.84 35.46
C GLY A 789 10.91 -13.22 35.27
N GLU A 790 11.30 -12.79 34.07
CA GLU A 790 12.53 -12.01 33.89
C GLU A 790 12.36 -10.55 34.34
N PRO A 791 13.39 -9.93 34.95
CA PRO A 791 13.35 -8.53 35.38
C PRO A 791 13.08 -7.60 34.19
N THR A 792 12.10 -6.71 34.31
CA THR A 792 11.83 -5.65 33.35
C THR A 792 12.99 -4.65 33.34
N THR A 793 13.93 -4.82 32.41
CA THR A 793 15.00 -3.85 32.16
C THR A 793 14.41 -2.54 31.62
N VAL A 794 14.76 -1.42 32.27
CA VAL A 794 14.40 -0.07 31.81
C VAL A 794 15.58 0.52 31.05
N THR A 795 15.33 1.05 29.87
CA THR A 795 16.35 1.75 29.09
C THR A 795 16.18 3.25 29.26
N ALA A 796 17.28 3.98 29.41
CA ALA A 796 17.29 5.44 29.51
C ALA A 796 18.13 6.00 28.35
N SER A 797 17.58 6.92 27.58
CA SER A 797 18.27 7.58 26.45
C SER A 797 18.17 9.09 26.56
N THR A 798 19.19 9.80 26.06
CA THR A 798 19.22 11.27 25.98
C THR A 798 19.94 11.67 24.70
N ALA A 799 19.52 12.75 24.06
CA ALA A 799 20.18 13.28 22.88
C ALA A 799 21.32 14.23 23.25
N VAL A 800 22.44 14.13 22.52
CA VAL A 800 23.57 15.03 22.58
C VAL A 800 23.50 16.00 21.42
N ALA A 801 23.22 17.26 21.74
CA ALA A 801 23.18 18.35 20.77
C ALA A 801 24.43 19.23 20.84
N VAL A 802 24.83 19.75 19.68
CA VAL A 802 26.00 20.60 19.46
C VAL A 802 25.54 21.89 18.81
N THR A 803 26.05 23.03 19.30
CA THR A 803 25.75 24.34 18.76
C THR A 803 27.00 24.91 18.10
N VAL A 804 26.90 25.28 16.83
CA VAL A 804 27.97 25.93 16.04
C VAL A 804 27.33 27.10 15.29
N ASP A 805 27.92 28.30 15.35
CA ASP A 805 27.42 29.50 14.67
C ASP A 805 25.91 29.79 14.91
N GLU A 806 25.48 29.72 16.18
CA GLU A 806 24.08 29.89 16.62
C GLU A 806 23.07 28.85 16.12
N LYS A 807 23.50 27.86 15.32
CA LYS A 807 22.69 26.71 14.89
C LYS A 807 22.93 25.52 15.82
N THR A 808 21.89 24.76 16.13
CA THR A 808 21.98 23.57 17.00
C THR A 808 21.57 22.32 16.22
N ALA A 809 22.42 21.30 16.24
CA ALA A 809 22.18 20.01 15.58
C ALA A 809 22.34 18.87 16.59
N ILE A 810 21.60 17.78 16.37
CA ILE A 810 21.73 16.55 17.17
C ILE A 810 22.85 15.70 16.58
N ALA A 811 23.82 15.33 17.41
CA ALA A 811 24.99 14.58 17.01
C ALA A 811 24.86 13.08 17.32
N ALA A 812 24.37 12.74 18.51
CA ALA A 812 24.29 11.37 19.02
C ALA A 812 23.09 11.15 19.93
#